data_AF-A0AAN9XZ67-F1
#
_entry.id   AF-A0AAN9XZ67-F1
#
_cell.length_a   1.000
_cell.length_b   1.000
_cell.length_c   1.000
_cell.angle_alpha   90.00
_cell.angle_beta   90.00
_cell.angle_gamma   90.00
#
_symmetry.space_group_name_H-M   'P 1'
#
loop_
_entity.id
_entity.type
_entity.pdbx_description
1 polymer ?
#
loop_
_entity_poly.entity_id
_entity_poly.type
_entity_poly.pdbx_seq_one_letter_code
_entity_poly.pdbx_strand_id
1 'polypeptide(L)'
;MGDADLCITSNEKSLLRFTPFTSFVNSSFWFKFTDLKLNHDMLNEVTRHIWGYYSHNDRTGSLMVDCSSFNKEYDNCISRSYAHGYHINTNTIEKFKNLDKNDLLTKYGLQLLNDMKSGEAVKDPSKLVVFLLLTFSDLKKYNFTYWFAFPAILDSSYYICDSPKSLETFMSPDKVRTLSEFHKKLPENQKAFFCFSIKNSEVVLKTIEEFVANAETIFDDFYIAFLDPTSLEHIPGWPLRNLLSLLKFEVPAIRKKPLKVVSMRGEYSNWHSRSVVFSIQYSEQCNYASNENKIIGWEKNSKGKLSPRMVNLATDMDPAKLSSRAVDLNLKLVKWRLQPDLDLSVIKNASCLLLGAGTLGCSVARGLLAWGVEKITFVDSGSVSYSNPARQSLYTFSDCCKSTSKAPAAASALKLIHPGVLARGEIIRISMPGHSEYDMNDVHRITQLVKSHDVVFLLTDSRESRWLPTLLCSAFKKIAITIALGYESYVILRHGIPSDETETKLGCYFCNDVVAPGNSQTDRTLDQQCTVTRPGVSNIAASIGVELLVSLLQHSEKGIATGSDTSCLGKIPHSIRGFIADFENILLCTPAFNQCIACSPIVIKEYLQDSDGFLQKVFCDIKYLPNLTALSQYELIDDELEFPEMSDEDCS
;
A
#
# COMPACT_ATOMS: atom_id res chain seq x y z
N MET A 1 31.33 -21.05 -8.24
CA MET A 1 32.20 -21.74 -9.21
C MET A 1 33.63 -21.36 -8.91
N GLY A 2 34.39 -22.36 -8.49
CA GLY A 2 35.66 -22.26 -7.79
C GLY A 2 35.73 -23.40 -6.79
N ASP A 3 35.50 -24.62 -7.29
CA ASP A 3 35.69 -25.87 -6.55
C ASP A 3 37.20 -26.03 -6.34
N ALA A 4 37.62 -25.95 -5.08
CA ALA A 4 38.91 -26.44 -4.65
C ALA A 4 38.61 -27.68 -3.78
N ASP A 5 38.71 -28.84 -4.43
CA ASP A 5 38.81 -30.13 -3.78
C ASP A 5 39.95 -30.10 -2.75
N LEU A 6 39.57 -30.00 -1.48
CA LEU A 6 40.46 -30.30 -0.36
C LEU A 6 40.28 -31.78 -0.02
N CYS A 7 41.09 -32.62 -0.66
CA CYS A 7 41.39 -33.96 -0.16
C CYS A 7 41.93 -33.85 1.27
N ILE A 8 41.09 -34.18 2.26
CA ILE A 8 41.48 -34.27 3.66
C ILE A 8 42.27 -35.58 3.81
N THR A 9 43.58 -35.45 4.00
CA THR A 9 44.44 -36.54 4.47
C THR A 9 44.08 -36.90 5.91
N SER A 10 43.96 -38.20 6.15
CA SER A 10 43.56 -38.82 7.41
C SER A 10 44.63 -38.63 8.50
N ASN A 11 44.50 -37.59 9.35
CA ASN A 11 44.84 -37.62 10.79
C ASN A 11 44.73 -36.24 11.53
N GLU A 12 44.22 -35.18 10.91
CA GLU A 12 44.06 -33.89 11.59
C GLU A 12 42.72 -33.77 12.32
N LYS A 13 42.77 -33.64 13.65
CA LYS A 13 41.61 -33.25 14.47
C LYS A 13 41.11 -31.88 14.02
N SER A 14 39.88 -31.78 13.52
CA SER A 14 39.30 -30.51 13.07
C SER A 14 38.52 -29.81 14.19
N LEU A 15 38.67 -28.48 14.29
CA LEU A 15 37.95 -27.67 15.29
C LEU A 15 36.44 -27.68 14.96
N LEU A 16 35.61 -27.96 15.97
CA LEU A 16 34.16 -27.97 15.84
C LEU A 16 33.62 -26.58 15.49
N ARG A 17 32.95 -26.49 14.33
CA ARG A 17 32.24 -25.29 13.87
C ARG A 17 30.74 -25.48 14.03
N PHE A 18 30.00 -24.38 14.04
CA PHE A 18 28.56 -24.39 14.26
C PHE A 18 27.86 -23.47 13.26
N THR A 19 26.70 -23.88 12.78
CA THR A 19 25.81 -23.06 11.95
C THR A 19 24.99 -22.12 12.84
N PRO A 20 25.14 -20.78 12.74
CA PRO A 20 24.31 -19.85 13.50
C PRO A 20 22.84 -19.94 13.11
N PHE A 21 21.94 -19.65 14.06
CA PHE A 21 20.53 -19.42 13.75
C PHE A 21 20.37 -18.25 12.78
N THR A 22 19.42 -18.38 11.87
CA THR A 22 18.86 -17.27 11.10
C THR A 22 17.51 -16.86 11.68
N SER A 23 17.11 -15.61 11.55
CA SER A 23 15.79 -15.15 12.01
C SER A 23 14.78 -15.06 10.87
N PHE A 24 13.53 -15.41 11.17
CA PHE A 24 12.37 -15.17 10.32
C PHE A 24 11.27 -14.48 11.14
N VAL A 25 10.78 -13.34 10.67
CA VAL A 25 9.71 -12.59 11.35
C VAL A 25 8.48 -12.60 10.47
N ASN A 26 7.42 -13.26 10.93
CA ASN A 26 6.14 -13.25 10.24
C ASN A 26 5.49 -11.86 10.29
N SER A 27 4.75 -11.46 9.26
CA SER A 27 4.05 -10.17 9.24
C SER A 27 3.11 -10.00 10.44
N SER A 28 2.44 -11.07 10.88
CA SER A 28 1.56 -11.07 12.05
C SER A 28 2.24 -10.63 13.36
N PHE A 29 3.56 -10.86 13.50
CA PHE A 29 4.34 -10.37 14.64
C PHE A 29 4.27 -8.84 14.71
N TRP A 30 4.47 -8.16 13.58
CA TRP A 30 4.47 -6.69 13.50
C TRP A 30 3.09 -6.08 13.74
N PHE A 31 2.03 -6.73 13.25
CA PHE A 31 0.66 -6.33 13.56
C PHE A 31 0.39 -6.40 15.05
N LYS A 32 0.68 -7.53 15.70
CA LYS A 32 0.44 -7.69 17.14
C LYS A 32 1.34 -6.76 17.96
N PHE A 33 2.59 -6.59 17.56
CA PHE A 33 3.49 -5.66 18.23
C PHE A 33 3.01 -4.20 18.11
N THR A 34 2.51 -3.78 16.95
CA THR A 34 1.99 -2.42 16.76
C THR A 34 0.77 -2.16 17.66
N ASP A 35 -0.14 -3.11 17.75
CA ASP A 35 -1.28 -3.09 18.68
C ASP A 35 -0.81 -2.96 20.13
N LEU A 36 0.12 -3.82 20.57
CA LEU A 36 0.71 -3.75 21.91
C LEU A 36 1.40 -2.40 22.16
N LYS A 37 2.15 -1.88 21.18
CA LYS A 37 2.90 -0.64 21.35
C LYS A 37 1.99 0.58 21.47
N LEU A 38 0.92 0.65 20.68
CA LEU A 38 -0.03 1.76 20.71
C LEU A 38 -0.97 1.70 21.90
N ASN A 39 -1.53 0.51 22.19
CA ASN A 39 -2.66 0.37 23.11
C ASN A 39 -2.24 -0.02 24.54
N HIS A 40 -1.03 -0.58 24.71
CA HIS A 40 -0.55 -1.05 26.02
C HIS A 40 0.74 -0.39 26.47
N ASP A 41 1.80 -0.41 25.66
CA ASP A 41 3.11 0.12 26.07
C ASP A 41 3.16 1.64 26.05
N MET A 42 2.56 2.27 25.04
CA MET A 42 2.62 3.72 24.82
C MET A 42 4.08 4.22 24.86
N LEU A 43 4.44 5.08 25.83
CA LEU A 43 5.80 5.58 26.00
C LEU A 43 6.72 4.63 26.79
N ASN A 44 6.18 3.57 27.39
CA ASN A 44 6.99 2.64 28.17
C ASN A 44 7.86 1.78 27.25
N GLU A 45 9.13 1.62 27.64
CA GLU A 45 10.07 0.69 27.01
C GLU A 45 10.21 -0.54 27.90
N VAL A 46 9.26 -1.46 27.74
CA VAL A 46 9.20 -2.70 28.52
C VAL A 46 9.94 -3.80 27.76
N THR A 47 10.81 -4.52 28.46
CA THR A 47 11.32 -5.81 27.96
C THR A 47 10.23 -6.85 28.12
N ARG A 48 9.81 -7.47 27.01
CA ARG A 48 8.79 -8.52 27.00
C ARG A 48 9.44 -9.87 26.78
N HIS A 49 9.05 -10.87 27.57
CA HIS A 49 9.35 -12.26 27.22
C HIS A 49 8.48 -12.66 26.03
N ILE A 50 9.08 -13.34 25.04
CA ILE A 50 8.40 -13.82 23.84
C ILE A 50 8.86 -15.24 23.50
N TRP A 51 8.00 -16.00 22.82
CA TRP A 51 8.31 -17.33 22.34
C TRP A 51 8.81 -17.31 20.89
N GLY A 52 9.92 -17.98 20.62
CA GLY A 52 10.41 -18.25 19.27
C GLY A 52 10.23 -19.72 18.94
N TYR A 53 10.12 -20.04 17.66
CA TYR A 53 9.94 -21.41 17.21
C TYR A 53 10.97 -21.75 16.16
N TYR A 54 11.61 -22.91 16.29
CA TYR A 54 12.47 -23.45 15.25
C TYR A 54 12.08 -24.90 14.99
N SER A 55 12.45 -25.43 13.82
CA SER A 55 12.16 -26.81 13.48
C SER A 55 13.42 -27.50 13.02
N HIS A 56 13.57 -28.77 13.43
CA HIS A 56 14.56 -29.67 12.87
C HIS A 56 14.13 -30.21 11.48
N ASN A 57 12.90 -29.92 11.03
CA ASN A 57 12.39 -30.29 9.70
C ASN A 57 12.71 -29.24 8.64
N ASP A 58 12.91 -28.00 9.07
CA ASP A 58 13.11 -26.87 8.17
C ASP A 58 14.55 -26.85 7.66
N ARG A 59 14.71 -26.81 6.33
CA ARG A 59 16.03 -26.77 5.69
C ARG A 59 16.76 -25.43 5.89
N THR A 60 16.07 -24.41 6.40
CA THR A 60 16.63 -23.06 6.52
C THR A 60 17.43 -22.83 7.80
N GLY A 61 17.21 -23.61 8.86
CA GLY A 61 17.81 -23.38 10.17
C GLY A 61 17.34 -22.10 10.86
N SER A 62 16.13 -21.64 10.52
CA SER A 62 15.59 -20.37 11.02
C SER A 62 14.81 -20.51 12.32
N LEU A 63 14.97 -19.52 13.20
CA LEU A 63 14.11 -19.25 14.32
C LEU A 63 13.04 -18.21 13.91
N MET A 64 11.79 -18.61 14.02
CA MET A 64 10.60 -17.86 13.63
C MET A 64 9.93 -17.20 14.83
N VAL A 65 9.42 -15.99 14.62
CA VAL A 65 8.47 -15.32 15.53
C VAL A 65 7.23 -14.86 14.75
N ASP A 66 6.07 -14.92 15.39
CA ASP A 66 4.77 -14.54 14.84
C ASP A 66 3.86 -13.92 15.91
N CYS A 67 2.57 -13.71 15.65
CA CYS A 67 1.68 -13.13 16.66
C CYS A 67 1.55 -13.97 17.94
N SER A 68 1.69 -15.30 17.84
CA SER A 68 1.64 -16.22 18.99
C SER A 68 2.86 -16.09 19.90
N SER A 69 3.96 -15.49 19.41
CA SER A 69 5.15 -15.21 20.20
C SER A 69 4.88 -14.35 21.42
N PHE A 70 3.80 -13.57 21.44
CA PHE A 70 3.40 -12.72 22.58
C PHE A 70 2.42 -13.42 23.55
N ASN A 71 2.06 -14.67 23.30
CA ASN A 71 1.18 -15.42 24.21
C ASN A 71 1.89 -15.74 25.53
N LYS A 72 1.10 -15.92 26.60
CA LYS A 72 1.64 -16.35 27.89
C LYS A 72 2.26 -17.74 27.81
N GLU A 73 1.59 -18.64 27.11
CA GLU A 73 2.04 -20.01 26.87
C GLU A 73 2.49 -20.15 25.40
N TYR A 74 3.44 -21.05 25.17
CA TYR A 74 3.91 -21.38 23.84
C TYR A 74 2.90 -22.27 23.11
N ASP A 75 2.87 -22.17 21.78
CA ASP A 75 1.99 -23.02 20.97
C ASP A 75 2.58 -24.44 20.84
N ASN A 76 1.83 -25.43 21.34
CA ASN A 76 2.25 -26.83 21.37
C ASN A 76 2.06 -27.47 19.99
N CYS A 77 3.11 -27.46 19.17
CA CYS A 77 3.14 -28.17 17.90
C CYS A 77 4.22 -29.25 17.90
N ILE A 78 3.84 -30.50 17.62
CA ILE A 78 4.73 -31.69 17.65
C ILE A 78 5.96 -31.54 16.73
N SER A 79 5.89 -30.68 15.70
CA SER A 79 6.96 -30.49 14.72
C SER A 79 7.85 -29.26 14.97
N ARG A 80 7.64 -28.54 16.07
CA ARG A 80 8.38 -27.32 16.41
C ARG A 80 8.96 -27.42 17.82
N SER A 81 10.18 -26.94 17.97
CA SER A 81 10.80 -26.69 19.25
C SER A 81 10.69 -25.19 19.55
N TYR A 82 10.44 -24.87 20.81
CA TYR A 82 10.36 -23.48 21.25
C TYR A 82 11.70 -22.99 21.79
N ALA A 83 11.85 -21.67 21.78
CA ALA A 83 13.01 -20.94 22.26
C ALA A 83 12.54 -19.79 23.15
N HIS A 84 13.30 -19.49 24.20
CA HIS A 84 13.00 -18.39 25.11
C HIS A 84 13.54 -17.07 24.55
N GLY A 85 12.67 -16.10 24.33
CA GLY A 85 13.02 -14.82 23.72
C GLY A 85 12.82 -13.63 24.64
N TYR A 86 13.62 -12.59 24.42
CA TYR A 86 13.41 -11.27 25.02
C TYR A 86 13.28 -10.21 23.93
N HIS A 87 12.10 -9.61 23.84
CA HIS A 87 11.81 -8.51 22.93
C HIS A 87 12.00 -7.17 23.63
N ILE A 88 12.87 -6.34 23.06
CA ILE A 88 13.25 -5.03 23.59
C ILE A 88 12.99 -4.00 22.51
N ASN A 89 12.06 -3.09 22.75
CA ASN A 89 11.78 -1.99 21.83
C ASN A 89 12.25 -0.65 22.42
N THR A 90 12.93 0.13 21.58
CA THR A 90 13.27 1.53 21.86
C THR A 90 12.29 2.46 21.16
N ASN A 91 11.95 3.59 21.79
CA ASN A 91 11.01 4.58 21.25
C ASN A 91 11.66 5.49 20.21
N THR A 92 12.98 5.69 20.28
CA THR A 92 13.72 6.57 19.38
C THR A 92 14.84 5.82 18.68
N ILE A 93 15.09 6.20 17.42
CA ILE A 93 16.15 5.58 16.62
C ILE A 93 17.54 5.94 17.18
N GLU A 94 17.68 7.10 17.81
CA GLU A 94 18.90 7.52 18.49
C GLU A 94 19.23 6.58 19.65
N LYS A 95 18.23 6.22 20.47
CA LYS A 95 18.43 5.27 21.56
C LYS A 95 18.80 3.89 21.03
N PHE A 96 18.13 3.41 19.98
CA PHE A 96 18.50 2.16 19.30
C PHE A 96 19.97 2.17 18.83
N LYS A 97 20.41 3.26 18.19
CA LYS A 97 21.77 3.42 17.67
C LYS A 97 22.83 3.55 18.76
N ASN A 98 22.51 4.19 19.89
CA ASN A 98 23.45 4.45 20.97
C ASN A 98 23.49 3.35 22.04
N LEU A 99 22.47 2.48 22.10
CA LEU A 99 22.44 1.38 23.06
C LEU A 99 23.66 0.46 22.88
N ASP A 100 24.35 0.10 23.95
CA ASP A 100 25.47 -0.84 23.85
C ASP A 100 24.95 -2.25 23.59
N LYS A 101 25.19 -2.75 22.37
CA LYS A 101 24.72 -4.06 21.92
C LYS A 101 25.52 -5.20 22.54
N ASN A 102 26.77 -4.97 22.93
CA ASN A 102 27.60 -5.97 23.56
C ASN A 102 27.22 -6.14 25.03
N ASP A 103 26.96 -5.05 25.73
CA ASP A 103 26.45 -5.09 27.11
C ASP A 103 25.10 -5.78 27.18
N LEU A 104 24.22 -5.47 26.22
CA LEU A 104 22.91 -6.11 26.15
C LEU A 104 23.02 -7.62 25.95
N LEU A 105 23.85 -8.05 25.00
CA LEU A 105 24.11 -9.47 24.76
C LEU A 105 24.74 -10.15 25.99
N THR A 106 25.67 -9.47 26.64
CA THR A 106 26.36 -9.95 27.84
C THR A 106 25.38 -10.15 28.99
N LYS A 107 24.45 -9.21 29.23
CA LYS A 107 23.43 -9.31 30.27
C LYS A 107 22.64 -10.62 30.19
N TYR A 108 22.13 -10.97 29.01
CA TYR A 108 21.31 -12.18 28.85
C TYR A 108 22.13 -13.45 28.72
N GLY A 109 23.36 -13.38 28.19
CA GLY A 109 24.25 -14.55 28.22
C GLY A 109 24.74 -14.89 29.64
N LEU A 110 24.90 -13.89 30.52
CA LEU A 110 25.17 -14.14 31.95
C LEU A 110 23.97 -14.77 32.66
N GLN A 111 22.74 -14.39 32.29
CA GLN A 111 21.55 -15.06 32.78
C GLN A 111 21.54 -16.55 32.37
N LEU A 112 21.83 -16.85 31.10
CA LEU A 112 21.98 -18.22 30.61
C LEU A 112 23.05 -19.00 31.41
N LEU A 113 24.20 -18.36 31.70
CA LEU A 113 25.26 -18.98 32.50
C LEU A 113 24.81 -19.25 33.94
N ASN A 114 24.01 -18.37 34.54
CA ASN A 114 23.45 -18.58 35.88
C ASN A 114 22.45 -19.75 35.87
N ASP A 115 21.63 -19.87 34.84
CA ASP A 115 20.70 -21.01 34.67
C ASP A 115 21.47 -22.34 34.56
N MET A 116 22.63 -22.35 33.88
CA MET A 116 23.53 -23.51 33.85
C MET A 116 24.08 -23.85 35.23
N LYS A 117 24.70 -22.87 35.92
CA LYS A 117 25.37 -23.08 37.21
C LYS A 117 24.43 -23.41 38.37
N SER A 118 23.18 -22.96 38.30
CA SER A 118 22.17 -23.24 39.33
C SER A 118 21.50 -24.62 39.17
N GLY A 119 21.77 -25.32 38.07
CA GLY A 119 21.10 -26.57 37.70
C GLY A 119 19.72 -26.39 37.09
N GLU A 120 19.23 -25.16 36.93
CA GLU A 120 17.94 -24.87 36.31
C GLU A 120 17.89 -25.28 34.84
N ALA A 121 18.98 -25.08 34.09
CA ALA A 121 19.10 -25.54 32.71
C ALA A 121 19.30 -27.07 32.58
N VAL A 122 19.62 -27.76 33.68
CA VAL A 122 19.64 -29.24 33.72
C VAL A 122 18.23 -29.79 33.86
N LYS A 123 17.44 -29.22 34.77
CA LYS A 123 16.02 -29.54 34.97
C LYS A 123 15.16 -29.11 33.79
N ASP A 124 15.53 -28.01 33.14
CA ASP A 124 14.83 -27.44 32.00
C ASP A 124 15.78 -27.08 30.86
N PRO A 125 16.14 -28.07 30.02
CA PRO A 125 17.07 -27.87 28.91
C PRO A 125 16.57 -26.90 27.83
N SER A 126 15.27 -26.59 27.73
CA SER A 126 14.79 -25.60 26.73
C SER A 126 15.37 -24.21 26.96
N LYS A 127 15.76 -23.88 28.21
CA LYS A 127 16.46 -22.64 28.57
C LYS A 127 17.82 -22.48 27.89
N LEU A 128 18.36 -23.53 27.27
CA LEU A 128 19.60 -23.43 26.48
C LEU A 128 19.39 -22.77 25.11
N VAL A 129 18.15 -22.72 24.61
CA VAL A 129 17.80 -22.06 23.34
C VAL A 129 17.18 -20.70 23.65
N VAL A 130 18.03 -19.68 23.71
CA VAL A 130 17.65 -18.30 24.02
C VAL A 130 17.89 -17.39 22.82
N PHE A 131 17.03 -16.39 22.65
CA PHE A 131 17.25 -15.31 21.68
C PHE A 131 16.86 -13.93 22.23
N LEU A 132 17.41 -12.89 21.62
CA LEU A 132 17.10 -11.49 21.87
C LEU A 132 16.60 -10.86 20.57
N LEU A 133 15.57 -10.04 20.68
CA LEU A 133 15.04 -9.25 19.58
C LEU A 133 15.06 -7.78 19.98
N LEU A 134 16.07 -7.04 19.51
CA LEU A 134 16.16 -5.60 19.69
C LEU A 134 15.44 -4.89 18.55
N THR A 135 14.56 -3.95 18.84
CA THR A 135 13.71 -3.27 17.85
C THR A 135 13.62 -1.76 18.06
N PHE A 136 13.38 -1.07 16.95
CA PHE A 136 12.86 0.29 16.89
C PHE A 136 11.75 0.32 15.85
N SER A 137 10.62 0.92 16.20
CA SER A 137 9.43 0.98 15.35
C SER A 137 9.02 2.42 15.05
N ASP A 138 9.08 2.79 13.77
CA ASP A 138 8.45 4.01 13.25
C ASP A 138 7.04 3.66 12.78
N LEU A 139 6.09 3.74 13.72
CA LEU A 139 4.68 3.39 13.49
C LEU A 139 3.94 4.36 12.57
N LYS A 140 4.50 5.55 12.29
CA LYS A 140 3.92 6.49 11.31
C LYS A 140 4.21 6.04 9.88
N LYS A 141 5.40 5.49 9.66
CA LYS A 141 5.84 5.01 8.33
C LYS A 141 5.77 3.49 8.18
N TYR A 142 5.37 2.78 9.24
CA TYR A 142 5.42 1.32 9.35
C TYR A 142 6.80 0.75 8.99
N ASN A 143 7.86 1.43 9.43
CA ASN A 143 9.24 0.98 9.29
C ASN A 143 9.70 0.34 10.59
N PHE A 144 10.17 -0.90 10.52
CA PHE A 144 10.66 -1.65 11.68
C PHE A 144 12.14 -1.95 11.48
N THR A 145 12.97 -1.40 12.36
CA THR A 145 14.40 -1.73 12.44
C THR A 145 14.57 -2.75 13.54
N TYR A 146 15.21 -3.88 13.26
CA TYR A 146 15.34 -4.97 14.21
C TYR A 146 16.66 -5.72 14.09
N TRP A 147 17.08 -6.36 15.17
CA TRP A 147 18.28 -7.18 15.20
C TRP A 147 18.12 -8.35 16.17
N PHE A 148 18.31 -9.56 15.66
CA PHE A 148 18.33 -10.77 16.48
C PHE A 148 19.72 -11.04 17.04
N ALA A 149 19.76 -11.55 18.27
CA ALA A 149 20.93 -12.21 18.81
C ALA A 149 20.54 -13.58 19.38
N PHE A 150 21.44 -14.56 19.26
CA PHE A 150 21.29 -15.90 19.81
C PHE A 150 22.44 -16.16 20.79
N PRO A 151 22.30 -15.75 22.07
CA PRO A 151 23.39 -15.80 23.04
C PRO A 151 24.02 -17.19 23.13
N ALA A 152 25.34 -17.26 22.95
CA ALA A 152 26.12 -18.46 23.12
C ALA A 152 27.43 -18.15 23.84
N ILE A 153 27.82 -19.07 24.72
CA ILE A 153 29.01 -18.94 25.57
C ILE A 153 30.22 -19.46 24.78
N LEU A 154 31.29 -18.66 24.72
CA LEU A 154 32.56 -19.04 24.10
C LEU A 154 33.60 -19.33 25.19
N ASP A 155 33.40 -20.44 25.91
CA ASP A 155 34.26 -20.83 27.03
C ASP A 155 35.16 -22.05 26.74
N SER A 156 35.00 -22.67 25.57
CA SER A 156 35.57 -24.00 25.29
C SER A 156 35.81 -24.23 23.80
N SER A 157 36.85 -25.00 23.49
CA SER A 157 37.11 -25.56 22.16
C SER A 157 36.90 -27.07 22.18
N TYR A 158 36.19 -27.56 21.17
CA TYR A 158 35.99 -28.99 20.93
C TYR A 158 36.50 -29.35 19.55
N TYR A 159 37.07 -30.54 19.43
CA TYR A 159 37.50 -31.11 18.15
C TYR A 159 36.65 -32.31 17.81
N ILE A 160 36.34 -32.45 16.53
CA ILE A 160 35.69 -33.65 16.00
C ILE A 160 36.73 -34.77 15.93
N CYS A 161 36.46 -35.89 16.60
CA CYS A 161 37.35 -37.05 16.62
C CYS A 161 37.19 -37.93 15.39
N ASP A 162 35.95 -38.09 14.92
CA ASP A 162 35.57 -38.98 13.83
C ASP A 162 34.80 -38.18 12.78
N SER A 163 35.00 -38.46 11.48
CA SER A 163 34.18 -37.84 10.44
C SER A 163 32.68 -38.07 10.71
N PRO A 164 31.81 -37.06 10.59
CA PRO A 164 30.39 -37.22 10.87
C PRO A 164 29.78 -38.29 9.95
N LYS A 165 29.09 -39.27 10.55
CA LYS A 165 28.47 -40.41 9.85
C LYS A 165 26.96 -40.35 9.93
N SER A 166 26.28 -40.87 8.92
CA SER A 166 24.82 -41.00 8.95
C SER A 166 24.37 -41.94 10.06
N LEU A 167 23.26 -41.61 10.74
CA LEU A 167 22.67 -42.43 11.79
C LEU A 167 22.30 -43.85 11.29
N GLU A 168 21.99 -43.99 10.00
CA GLU A 168 21.74 -45.27 9.34
C GLU A 168 22.88 -46.29 9.50
N THR A 169 24.11 -45.79 9.57
CA THR A 169 25.29 -46.65 9.73
C THR A 169 25.40 -47.25 11.12
N PHE A 170 24.65 -46.71 12.08
CA PHE A 170 24.74 -47.05 13.50
C PHE A 170 23.48 -47.74 14.04
N MET A 171 22.30 -47.41 13.50
CA MET A 171 21.02 -47.78 14.09
C MET A 171 20.03 -48.21 13.02
N SER A 172 19.35 -49.34 13.22
CA SER A 172 18.36 -49.84 12.28
C SER A 172 17.09 -48.97 12.26
N PRO A 173 16.29 -48.99 11.16
CA PRO A 173 15.07 -48.20 11.04
C PRO A 173 14.08 -48.44 12.20
N ASP A 174 13.91 -49.69 12.63
CA ASP A 174 13.00 -50.05 13.73
C ASP A 174 13.41 -49.41 15.06
N LYS A 175 14.72 -49.37 15.35
CA LYS A 175 15.24 -48.73 16.55
C LYS A 175 15.00 -47.22 16.49
N VAL A 176 15.18 -46.58 15.33
CA VAL A 176 14.94 -45.14 15.18
C VAL A 176 13.46 -44.81 15.35
N ARG A 177 12.57 -45.69 14.88
CA ARG A 177 11.14 -45.59 15.13
C ARG A 177 10.84 -45.66 16.63
N THR A 178 11.38 -46.63 17.36
CA THR A 178 11.23 -46.73 18.82
C THR A 178 11.74 -45.47 19.53
N LEU A 179 12.90 -44.94 19.12
CA LEU A 179 13.43 -43.69 19.66
C LEU A 179 12.49 -42.52 19.42
N SER A 180 11.91 -42.41 18.21
CA SER A 180 10.95 -41.36 17.87
C SER A 180 9.68 -41.44 18.73
N GLU A 181 9.22 -42.65 19.05
CA GLU A 181 8.02 -42.87 19.87
C GLU A 181 8.28 -42.52 21.34
N PHE A 182 9.48 -42.80 21.87
CA PHE A 182 9.89 -42.36 23.20
C PHE A 182 10.09 -40.84 23.27
N HIS A 183 10.73 -40.25 22.27
CA HIS A 183 10.93 -38.80 22.20
C HIS A 183 9.60 -38.03 22.19
N LYS A 184 8.60 -38.51 21.44
CA LYS A 184 7.26 -37.88 21.42
C LYS A 184 6.58 -37.83 22.80
N LYS A 185 6.91 -38.76 23.69
CA LYS A 185 6.37 -38.83 25.07
C LYS A 185 7.13 -37.96 26.07
N LEU A 186 8.28 -37.39 25.70
CA LEU A 186 8.99 -36.47 26.58
C LEU A 186 8.18 -35.18 26.81
N PRO A 187 8.29 -34.58 28.00
CA PRO A 187 7.86 -33.21 28.22
C PRO A 187 8.48 -32.26 27.19
N GLU A 188 7.73 -31.25 26.73
CA GLU A 188 8.18 -30.34 25.67
C GLU A 188 9.51 -29.64 25.99
N ASN A 189 9.71 -29.31 27.26
CA ASN A 189 10.92 -28.67 27.76
C ASN A 189 12.16 -29.58 27.77
N GLN A 190 11.97 -30.89 27.61
CA GLN A 190 13.00 -31.91 27.49
C GLN A 190 13.22 -32.39 26.04
N LYS A 191 12.39 -31.95 25.08
CA LYS A 191 12.47 -32.48 23.70
C LYS A 191 13.67 -31.96 22.93
N ALA A 192 14.10 -30.73 23.19
CA ALA A 192 15.19 -30.09 22.44
C ALA A 192 16.54 -30.81 22.63
N PHE A 193 16.78 -31.38 23.82
CA PHE A 193 18.01 -32.03 24.22
C PHE A 193 17.70 -33.28 25.05
N PHE A 194 18.24 -34.44 24.66
CA PHE A 194 17.97 -35.70 25.33
C PHE A 194 19.14 -36.67 25.14
N CYS A 195 19.10 -37.80 25.83
CA CYS A 195 20.15 -38.81 25.79
C CYS A 195 19.57 -40.18 25.45
N PHE A 196 20.31 -41.02 24.73
CA PHE A 196 19.88 -42.41 24.54
C PHE A 196 21.04 -43.38 24.47
N SER A 197 20.78 -44.65 24.76
CA SER A 197 21.74 -45.75 24.58
C SER A 197 21.07 -46.92 23.86
N ILE A 198 21.89 -47.78 23.28
CA ILE A 198 21.46 -49.03 22.66
C ILE A 198 22.14 -50.17 23.43
N LYS A 199 21.43 -50.77 24.40
CA LYS A 199 21.93 -51.90 25.21
C LYS A 199 21.10 -53.14 24.91
N ASN A 200 21.73 -54.29 24.71
CA ASN A 200 21.07 -55.57 24.43
C ASN A 200 20.02 -55.49 23.30
N SER A 201 20.28 -54.67 22.27
CA SER A 201 19.35 -54.36 21.19
C SER A 201 18.09 -53.56 21.55
N GLU A 202 17.96 -53.08 22.78
CA GLU A 202 16.90 -52.16 23.22
C GLU A 202 17.37 -50.70 23.23
N VAL A 203 16.45 -49.79 22.94
CA VAL A 203 16.67 -48.34 23.01
C VAL A 203 16.26 -47.85 24.38
N VAL A 204 17.17 -47.22 25.11
CA VAL A 204 16.87 -46.57 26.41
C VAL A 204 17.04 -45.08 26.24
N LEU A 205 15.95 -44.32 26.42
CA LEU A 205 15.95 -42.86 26.39
C LEU A 205 16.01 -42.30 27.81
N LYS A 206 16.79 -41.23 28.01
CA LYS A 206 16.92 -40.48 29.26
C LYS A 206 16.89 -38.98 29.00
N THR A 207 16.44 -38.23 29.99
CA THR A 207 16.55 -36.75 30.03
C THR A 207 18.00 -36.32 30.25
N ILE A 208 18.28 -35.02 30.04
CA ILE A 208 19.60 -34.45 30.36
C ILE A 208 19.86 -34.53 31.87
N GLU A 209 18.85 -34.29 32.70
CA GLU A 209 18.95 -34.40 34.16
C GLU A 209 19.38 -35.80 34.61
N GLU A 210 18.71 -36.84 34.10
CA GLU A 210 19.08 -38.23 34.41
C GLU A 210 20.48 -38.59 33.90
N PHE A 211 20.90 -38.00 32.77
CA PHE A 211 22.25 -38.22 32.26
C PHE A 211 23.31 -37.58 33.16
N VAL A 212 23.14 -36.31 33.51
CA VAL A 212 24.04 -35.56 34.39
C VAL A 212 24.16 -36.25 35.75
N ALA A 213 23.04 -36.66 36.35
CA ALA A 213 23.01 -37.31 37.66
C ALA A 213 23.77 -38.65 37.71
N ASN A 214 23.88 -39.35 36.58
CA ASN A 214 24.48 -40.69 36.51
C ASN A 214 25.78 -40.73 35.67
N ALA A 215 26.30 -39.57 35.27
CA ALA A 215 27.30 -39.46 34.20
C ALA A 215 28.55 -40.32 34.47
N GLU A 216 29.01 -40.45 35.71
CA GLU A 216 30.18 -41.28 36.06
C GLU A 216 30.06 -42.74 35.62
N THR A 217 28.84 -43.29 35.59
CA THR A 217 28.58 -44.70 35.27
C THR A 217 28.14 -44.93 33.83
N ILE A 218 27.44 -43.96 33.23
CA ILE A 218 26.79 -44.15 31.92
C ILE A 218 27.42 -43.35 30.77
N PHE A 219 28.44 -42.53 31.02
CA PHE A 219 29.03 -41.63 30.02
C PHE A 219 29.43 -42.34 28.72
N ASP A 220 30.09 -43.50 28.83
CA ASP A 220 30.62 -44.21 27.66
C ASP A 220 29.52 -44.94 26.86
N ASP A 221 28.36 -45.20 27.48
CA ASP A 221 27.26 -46.00 26.95
C ASP A 221 26.19 -45.16 26.23
N PHE A 222 26.13 -43.86 26.50
CA PHE A 222 25.07 -42.97 26.03
C PHE A 222 25.53 -42.01 24.93
N TYR A 223 24.57 -41.65 24.09
CA TYR A 223 24.66 -40.65 23.04
C TYR A 223 23.89 -39.41 23.49
N ILE A 224 24.51 -38.24 23.39
CA ILE A 224 23.83 -36.96 23.58
C ILE A 224 23.17 -36.56 22.27
N ALA A 225 21.85 -36.40 22.27
CA ALA A 225 21.07 -36.02 21.12
C ALA A 225 20.47 -34.62 21.29
N PHE A 226 20.37 -33.88 20.19
CA PHE A 226 19.66 -32.60 20.17
C PHE A 226 18.92 -32.43 18.85
N LEU A 227 17.80 -31.71 18.90
CA LEU A 227 17.04 -31.34 17.71
C LEU A 227 17.79 -30.23 16.98
N ASP A 228 18.37 -30.58 15.83
CA ASP A 228 19.27 -29.70 15.11
C ASP A 228 18.51 -28.98 13.97
N PRO A 229 18.44 -27.63 13.99
CA PRO A 229 17.83 -26.85 12.93
C PRO A 229 18.65 -26.82 11.62
N THR A 230 19.94 -27.21 11.64
CA THR A 230 20.80 -27.12 10.46
C THR A 230 20.43 -28.14 9.37
N SER A 231 20.63 -27.76 8.12
CA SER A 231 20.59 -28.67 6.97
C SER A 231 21.98 -29.13 6.49
N LEU A 232 23.06 -28.61 7.08
CA LEU A 232 24.43 -28.91 6.67
C LEU A 232 24.93 -30.24 7.23
N GLU A 233 25.35 -31.16 6.34
CA GLU A 233 25.72 -32.53 6.71
C GLU A 233 26.80 -32.61 7.81
N HIS A 234 27.89 -31.85 7.68
CA HIS A 234 29.06 -31.98 8.56
C HIS A 234 29.15 -30.93 9.69
N ILE A 235 28.22 -29.96 9.75
CA ILE A 235 28.30 -28.85 10.69
C ILE A 235 27.02 -28.82 11.54
N PRO A 236 27.11 -29.04 12.87
CA PRO A 236 25.96 -28.97 13.75
C PRO A 236 25.42 -27.55 13.91
N GLY A 237 24.14 -27.43 14.25
CA GLY A 237 23.49 -26.15 14.50
C GLY A 237 23.92 -25.48 15.81
N TRP A 238 23.49 -24.24 15.95
CA TRP A 238 23.77 -23.38 17.09
C TRP A 238 23.41 -23.95 18.47
N PRO A 239 22.29 -24.69 18.66
CA PRO A 239 21.88 -25.20 19.98
C PRO A 239 22.94 -26.04 20.69
N LEU A 240 23.75 -26.79 19.93
CA LEU A 240 24.80 -27.64 20.49
C LEU A 240 25.83 -26.83 21.30
N ARG A 241 26.12 -25.57 20.94
CA ARG A 241 27.09 -24.75 21.68
C ARG A 241 26.75 -24.64 23.16
N ASN A 242 25.50 -24.27 23.46
CA ASN A 242 25.05 -24.03 24.83
C ASN A 242 24.94 -25.35 25.60
N LEU A 243 24.55 -26.44 24.94
CA LEU A 243 24.55 -27.78 25.54
C LEU A 243 25.96 -28.20 25.97
N LEU A 244 26.97 -27.97 25.13
CA LEU A 244 28.35 -28.33 25.45
C LEU A 244 28.90 -27.51 26.63
N SER A 245 28.58 -26.22 26.70
CA SER A 245 28.92 -25.40 27.86
C SER A 245 28.25 -25.93 29.14
N LEU A 246 26.96 -26.30 29.11
CA LEU A 246 26.28 -26.92 30.25
C LEU A 246 26.98 -28.21 30.69
N LEU A 247 27.21 -29.13 29.74
CA LEU A 247 27.84 -30.43 30.04
C LEU A 247 29.27 -30.29 30.55
N LYS A 248 30.01 -29.26 30.13
CA LYS A 248 31.33 -28.97 30.70
C LYS A 248 31.25 -28.62 32.19
N PHE A 249 30.26 -27.84 32.61
CA PHE A 249 30.09 -27.51 34.03
C PHE A 249 29.69 -28.74 34.84
N GLU A 250 28.69 -29.48 34.36
CA GLU A 250 28.02 -30.53 35.14
C GLU A 250 28.65 -31.93 35.04
N VAL A 251 29.38 -32.21 33.95
CA VAL A 251 29.90 -33.57 33.65
C VAL A 251 31.42 -33.54 33.51
N PRO A 252 32.20 -33.79 34.59
CA PRO A 252 33.66 -33.75 34.54
C PRO A 252 34.31 -34.68 33.51
N ALA A 253 33.66 -35.80 33.19
CA ALA A 253 34.14 -36.78 32.22
C ALA A 253 34.36 -36.20 30.81
N ILE A 254 33.56 -35.20 30.38
CA ILE A 254 33.68 -34.58 29.05
C ILE A 254 35.03 -33.91 28.82
N ARG A 255 35.74 -33.52 29.89
CA ARG A 255 37.09 -32.93 29.80
C ARG A 255 38.16 -33.96 29.46
N LYS A 256 37.92 -35.24 29.78
CA LYS A 256 38.92 -36.32 29.69
C LYS A 256 38.62 -37.32 28.58
N LYS A 257 37.35 -37.56 28.27
CA LYS A 257 36.89 -38.60 27.34
C LYS A 257 36.08 -38.02 26.18
N PRO A 258 36.06 -38.68 25.01
CA PRO A 258 35.28 -38.22 23.88
C PRO A 258 33.79 -38.44 24.13
N LEU A 259 32.98 -37.43 23.84
CA LEU A 259 31.52 -37.47 23.95
C LEU A 259 30.90 -37.86 22.61
N LYS A 260 29.99 -38.83 22.62
CA LYS A 260 29.22 -39.23 21.45
C LYS A 260 27.99 -38.32 21.29
N VAL A 261 27.87 -37.67 20.15
CA VAL A 261 26.79 -36.71 19.85
C VAL A 261 26.00 -37.15 18.63
N VAL A 262 24.69 -36.94 18.67
CA VAL A 262 23.76 -37.16 17.57
C VAL A 262 23.01 -35.87 17.27
N SER A 263 23.23 -35.34 16.08
CA SER A 263 22.48 -34.23 15.52
C SER A 263 21.21 -34.78 14.85
N MET A 264 20.06 -34.60 15.50
CA MET A 264 18.78 -35.13 15.02
C MET A 264 18.16 -34.16 14.01
N ARG A 265 17.97 -34.62 12.76
CA ARG A 265 17.56 -33.77 11.64
C ARG A 265 16.42 -34.38 10.84
N GLY A 266 15.59 -33.54 10.24
CA GLY A 266 14.43 -33.92 9.46
C GLY A 266 13.27 -34.42 10.32
N GLU A 267 12.16 -34.75 9.68
CA GLU A 267 10.98 -35.30 10.36
C GLU A 267 11.28 -36.63 11.03
N TYR A 268 10.47 -37.00 12.03
CA TYR A 268 10.61 -38.28 12.75
C TYR A 268 10.74 -39.49 11.80
N SER A 269 10.05 -39.48 10.67
CA SER A 269 10.11 -40.52 9.63
C SER A 269 11.48 -40.59 8.91
N ASN A 270 12.22 -39.48 8.89
CA ASN A 270 13.47 -39.30 8.17
C ASN A 270 14.69 -39.20 9.11
N TRP A 271 14.49 -39.34 10.43
CA TRP A 271 15.58 -39.30 11.40
C TRP A 271 16.70 -40.29 11.09
N HIS A 272 16.34 -41.47 10.59
CA HIS A 272 17.29 -42.51 10.18
C HIS A 272 18.26 -41.96 9.12
N SER A 273 17.72 -41.40 8.03
CA SER A 273 18.50 -40.99 6.86
C SER A 273 19.19 -39.63 6.96
N ARG A 274 18.70 -38.73 7.83
CA ARG A 274 19.21 -37.35 7.91
C ARG A 274 20.02 -37.03 9.16
N SER A 275 19.87 -37.79 10.24
CA SER A 275 20.58 -37.50 11.48
C SER A 275 22.04 -37.93 11.37
N VAL A 276 22.91 -37.23 12.08
CA VAL A 276 24.35 -37.40 11.96
C VAL A 276 24.97 -37.67 13.33
N VAL A 277 25.84 -38.69 13.39
CA VAL A 277 26.54 -39.14 14.58
C VAL A 277 28.02 -38.78 14.46
N PHE A 278 28.58 -38.22 15.52
CA PHE A 278 30.00 -37.87 15.60
C PHE A 278 30.48 -37.84 17.05
N SER A 279 31.78 -38.03 17.26
CA SER A 279 32.41 -37.91 18.58
C SER A 279 33.16 -36.60 18.69
N ILE A 280 33.10 -35.94 19.84
CA ILE A 280 33.82 -34.70 20.11
C ILE A 280 34.71 -34.85 21.34
N GLN A 281 35.87 -34.20 21.33
CA GLN A 281 36.79 -34.17 22.45
C GLN A 281 37.06 -32.72 22.85
N TYR A 282 36.96 -32.46 24.16
CA TYR A 282 37.38 -31.19 24.75
C TYR A 282 38.89 -30.99 24.59
N SER A 283 39.32 -29.75 24.31
CA SER A 283 40.74 -29.39 24.25
C SER A 283 41.08 -28.26 25.21
N GLU A 284 42.13 -28.49 26.01
CA GLU A 284 42.74 -27.49 26.88
C GLU A 284 43.67 -26.52 26.13
N GLN A 285 44.03 -26.81 24.86
CA GLN A 285 45.08 -26.09 24.11
C GLN A 285 44.72 -24.67 23.67
N CYS A 286 43.49 -24.19 23.93
CA CYS A 286 43.14 -22.81 23.63
C CYS A 286 43.27 -21.94 24.89
N ASN A 287 44.22 -20.99 24.87
CA ASN A 287 44.37 -19.90 25.84
C ASN A 287 43.13 -18.98 25.88
N TYR A 288 42.01 -19.47 26.42
CA TYR A 288 40.84 -18.65 26.78
C TYR A 288 40.92 -18.12 28.21
N ALA A 289 42.07 -18.21 28.88
CA ALA A 289 42.29 -17.61 30.20
C ALA A 289 41.98 -16.09 30.24
N SER A 290 41.93 -15.40 29.09
CA SER A 290 41.53 -13.99 28.95
C SER A 290 40.08 -13.76 28.46
N ASN A 291 39.31 -14.82 28.23
CA ASN A 291 37.99 -14.80 27.56
C ASN A 291 36.91 -15.54 28.36
N GLU A 292 37.12 -15.79 29.66
CA GLU A 292 36.11 -16.39 30.52
C GLU A 292 34.78 -15.63 30.39
N ASN A 293 33.71 -16.36 30.08
CA ASN A 293 32.34 -15.86 29.91
C ASN A 293 32.13 -14.90 28.72
N LYS A 294 32.96 -14.94 27.68
CA LYS A 294 32.69 -14.19 26.45
C LYS A 294 31.42 -14.72 25.78
N ILE A 295 30.45 -13.83 25.54
CA ILE A 295 29.17 -14.16 24.90
C ILE A 295 29.17 -13.63 23.47
N ILE A 296 28.72 -14.47 22.53
CA ILE A 296 28.53 -14.13 21.12
C ILE A 296 27.08 -14.44 20.70
N GLY A 297 26.64 -13.95 19.53
CA GLY A 297 25.33 -14.35 19.03
C GLY A 297 24.61 -13.38 18.10
N TRP A 298 25.12 -12.16 17.87
CA TRP A 298 24.46 -11.23 16.95
C TRP A 298 24.34 -11.78 15.54
N GLU A 299 23.13 -11.74 14.99
CA GLU A 299 22.84 -12.25 13.65
C GLU A 299 23.49 -11.35 12.59
N LYS A 300 24.00 -11.96 11.52
CA LYS A 300 24.45 -11.22 10.34
C LYS A 300 23.24 -10.85 9.46
N ASN A 301 23.32 -9.69 8.80
CA ASN A 301 22.34 -9.32 7.78
C ASN A 301 22.56 -10.14 6.48
N SER A 302 21.69 -9.93 5.49
CA SER A 302 21.78 -10.59 4.17
C SER A 302 23.09 -10.30 3.41
N LYS A 303 23.85 -9.26 3.80
CA LYS A 303 25.17 -8.92 3.28
C LYS A 303 26.32 -9.51 4.11
N GLY A 304 26.04 -10.38 5.06
CA GLY A 304 27.05 -11.02 5.93
C GLY A 304 27.66 -10.10 6.99
N LYS A 305 27.14 -8.88 7.19
CA LYS A 305 27.64 -7.91 8.17
C LYS A 305 26.84 -7.98 9.47
N LEU A 306 27.51 -7.78 10.60
CA LEU A 306 26.89 -7.62 11.91
C LEU A 306 26.21 -6.25 11.99
N SER A 307 24.96 -6.20 11.55
CA SER A 307 24.15 -4.98 11.55
C SER A 307 22.66 -5.29 11.55
N PRO A 308 21.82 -4.37 12.07
CA PRO A 308 20.37 -4.51 12.06
C PRO A 308 19.77 -4.67 10.66
N ARG A 309 18.58 -5.27 10.61
CA ARG A 309 17.70 -5.35 9.44
C ARG A 309 16.61 -4.27 9.53
N MET A 310 16.04 -3.93 8.38
CA MET A 310 14.91 -2.99 8.29
C MET A 310 13.86 -3.58 7.35
N VAL A 311 12.58 -3.46 7.73
CA VAL A 311 11.44 -3.83 6.89
C VAL A 311 10.43 -2.68 6.87
N ASN A 312 9.90 -2.35 5.69
CA ASN A 312 8.78 -1.43 5.52
C ASN A 312 7.52 -2.25 5.24
N LEU A 313 6.50 -2.10 6.09
CA LEU A 313 5.22 -2.80 5.96
C LEU A 313 4.06 -1.85 5.69
N ALA A 314 4.33 -0.62 5.23
CA ALA A 314 3.29 0.36 4.98
C ALA A 314 2.29 -0.14 3.92
N THR A 315 2.72 -0.92 2.94
CA THR A 315 1.84 -1.49 1.91
C THR A 315 0.77 -2.44 2.46
N ASP A 316 1.03 -3.04 3.62
CA ASP A 316 0.20 -4.08 4.22
C ASP A 316 -0.47 -3.61 5.51
N MET A 317 0.04 -2.54 6.14
CA MET A 317 -0.42 -2.05 7.44
C MET A 317 -1.06 -0.65 7.40
N ASP A 318 -0.78 0.18 6.38
CA ASP A 318 -1.34 1.54 6.28
C ASP A 318 -2.78 1.49 5.73
N PRO A 319 -3.80 1.87 6.53
CA PRO A 319 -5.20 1.81 6.10
C PRO A 319 -5.49 2.62 4.85
N ALA A 320 -4.81 3.76 4.66
CA ALA A 320 -5.02 4.61 3.49
C ALA A 320 -4.50 3.92 2.21
N LYS A 321 -3.33 3.28 2.29
CA LYS A 321 -2.77 2.51 1.16
C LYS A 321 -3.58 1.26 0.87
N LEU A 322 -4.06 0.57 1.91
CA LEU A 322 -4.95 -0.59 1.76
C LEU A 322 -6.25 -0.21 1.04
N SER A 323 -6.88 0.89 1.44
CA SER A 323 -8.08 1.42 0.78
C SER A 323 -7.82 1.74 -0.70
N SER A 324 -6.72 2.44 -1.02
CA SER A 324 -6.33 2.75 -2.39
C SER A 324 -6.09 1.49 -3.25
N ARG A 325 -5.41 0.48 -2.70
CA ARG A 325 -5.20 -0.80 -3.39
C ARG A 325 -6.51 -1.53 -3.67
N ALA A 326 -7.48 -1.47 -2.76
CA ALA A 326 -8.78 -2.10 -2.94
C ALA A 326 -9.57 -1.45 -4.09
N VAL A 327 -9.54 -0.12 -4.20
CA VAL A 327 -10.15 0.63 -5.33
C VAL A 327 -9.45 0.28 -6.64
N ASP A 328 -8.11 0.35 -6.68
CA ASP A 328 -7.31 -0.01 -7.86
C ASP A 328 -7.58 -1.45 -8.32
N LEU A 329 -7.76 -2.39 -7.37
CA LEU A 329 -8.07 -3.78 -7.68
C LEU A 329 -9.45 -3.92 -8.33
N ASN A 330 -10.46 -3.19 -7.86
CA ASN A 330 -11.80 -3.24 -8.45
C ASN A 330 -11.78 -2.84 -9.94
N LEU A 331 -11.09 -1.74 -10.27
CA LEU A 331 -10.94 -1.29 -11.66
C LEU A 331 -10.11 -2.27 -12.50
N LYS A 332 -9.04 -2.83 -11.94
CA LYS A 332 -8.25 -3.90 -12.60
C LYS A 332 -9.09 -5.13 -12.90
N LEU A 333 -10.02 -5.50 -12.02
CA LEU A 333 -10.95 -6.61 -12.26
C LEU A 333 -11.90 -6.32 -13.43
N VAL A 334 -12.39 -5.07 -13.56
CA VAL A 334 -13.16 -4.66 -14.75
C VAL A 334 -12.33 -4.84 -16.01
N LYS A 335 -11.08 -4.34 -16.01
CA LYS A 335 -10.16 -4.54 -17.14
C LYS A 335 -9.95 -6.02 -17.45
N TRP A 336 -9.54 -6.83 -16.48
CA TRP A 336 -9.16 -8.22 -16.71
C TRP A 336 -10.34 -9.13 -17.11
N ARG A 337 -11.54 -8.85 -16.59
CA ARG A 337 -12.70 -9.74 -16.78
C ARG A 337 -13.62 -9.28 -17.90
N LEU A 338 -13.76 -7.97 -18.11
CA LEU A 338 -14.81 -7.42 -18.96
C LEU A 338 -14.25 -6.63 -20.15
N GLN A 339 -13.22 -5.79 -19.92
CA GLN A 339 -12.66 -4.96 -20.99
C GLN A 339 -11.11 -4.94 -20.98
N PRO A 340 -10.43 -5.92 -21.59
CA PRO A 340 -8.97 -6.05 -21.56
C PRO A 340 -8.22 -4.85 -22.14
N ASP A 341 -8.80 -4.18 -23.14
CA ASP A 341 -8.20 -3.03 -23.83
C ASP A 341 -8.33 -1.71 -23.05
N LEU A 342 -9.04 -1.72 -21.92
CA LEU A 342 -9.22 -0.55 -21.07
C LEU A 342 -7.88 -0.08 -20.49
N ASP A 343 -7.47 1.13 -20.81
CA ASP A 343 -6.32 1.79 -20.18
C ASP A 343 -6.76 2.56 -18.93
N LEU A 344 -6.52 1.95 -17.77
CA LEU A 344 -6.78 2.55 -16.46
C LEU A 344 -5.77 3.67 -16.12
N SER A 345 -4.59 3.67 -16.74
CA SER A 345 -3.54 4.62 -16.41
C SER A 345 -3.87 6.03 -16.91
N VAL A 346 -4.46 6.14 -18.12
CA VAL A 346 -4.89 7.44 -18.67
C VAL A 346 -6.03 8.05 -17.88
N ILE A 347 -6.91 7.22 -17.30
CA ILE A 347 -8.01 7.68 -16.44
C ILE A 347 -7.43 8.16 -15.09
N LYS A 348 -6.61 7.33 -14.45
CA LYS A 348 -6.01 7.60 -13.14
C LYS A 348 -5.18 8.89 -13.13
N ASN A 349 -4.38 9.10 -14.18
CA ASN A 349 -3.47 10.23 -14.31
C ASN A 349 -4.16 11.52 -14.81
N ALA A 350 -5.40 11.44 -15.28
CA ALA A 350 -6.12 12.62 -15.76
C ALA A 350 -6.31 13.62 -14.61
N SER A 351 -5.99 14.89 -14.86
CA SER A 351 -6.27 15.97 -13.93
C SER A 351 -7.53 16.73 -14.32
N CYS A 352 -8.54 16.69 -13.44
CA CYS A 352 -9.86 17.24 -13.71
C CYS A 352 -10.10 18.54 -12.93
N LEU A 353 -10.43 19.61 -13.65
CA LEU A 353 -10.90 20.87 -13.09
C LEU A 353 -12.43 20.91 -13.17
N LEU A 354 -13.10 21.04 -12.03
CA LEU A 354 -14.56 21.12 -11.93
C LEU A 354 -14.97 22.57 -11.63
N LEU A 355 -15.50 23.25 -12.64
CA LEU A 355 -16.01 24.61 -12.52
C LEU A 355 -17.47 24.55 -12.07
N GLY A 356 -17.67 24.69 -10.76
CA GLY A 356 -18.93 24.47 -10.07
C GLY A 356 -18.82 23.30 -9.09
N ALA A 357 -19.12 23.56 -7.82
CA ALA A 357 -19.20 22.58 -6.74
C ALA A 357 -20.66 22.40 -6.24
N GLY A 358 -21.64 22.69 -7.11
CA GLY A 358 -23.05 22.41 -6.87
C GLY A 358 -23.42 20.93 -7.06
N THR A 359 -24.68 20.68 -7.42
CA THR A 359 -25.23 19.32 -7.59
C THR A 359 -24.42 18.50 -8.62
N LEU A 360 -24.14 19.11 -9.78
CA LEU A 360 -23.32 18.48 -10.83
C LEU A 360 -21.89 18.24 -10.37
N GLY A 361 -21.24 19.25 -9.77
CA GLY A 361 -19.86 19.15 -9.27
C GLY A 361 -19.68 17.99 -8.30
N CYS A 362 -20.62 17.83 -7.36
CA CYS A 362 -20.60 16.73 -6.40
C CYS A 362 -20.73 15.36 -7.09
N SER A 363 -21.68 15.21 -8.00
CA SER A 363 -21.95 13.93 -8.67
C SER A 363 -20.85 13.55 -9.67
N VAL A 364 -20.35 14.50 -10.46
CA VAL A 364 -19.20 14.30 -11.36
C VAL A 364 -17.97 13.89 -10.56
N ALA A 365 -17.65 14.59 -9.47
CA ALA A 365 -16.50 14.26 -8.64
C ALA A 365 -16.55 12.84 -8.06
N ARG A 366 -17.74 12.37 -7.62
CA ARG A 366 -17.92 10.99 -7.16
C ARG A 366 -17.74 9.97 -8.29
N GLY A 367 -18.24 10.27 -9.48
CA GLY A 367 -18.03 9.42 -10.66
C GLY A 367 -16.54 9.31 -11.04
N LEU A 368 -15.85 10.45 -11.11
CA LEU A 368 -14.40 10.49 -11.37
C LEU A 368 -13.61 9.72 -10.31
N LEU A 369 -13.97 9.89 -9.03
CA LEU A 369 -13.31 9.18 -7.93
C LEU A 369 -13.53 7.66 -8.03
N ALA A 370 -14.73 7.21 -8.40
CA ALA A 370 -15.04 5.80 -8.61
C ALA A 370 -14.21 5.19 -9.76
N TRP A 371 -13.92 5.97 -10.80
CA TRP A 371 -13.03 5.62 -11.90
C TRP A 371 -11.53 5.75 -11.58
N GLY A 372 -11.19 6.14 -10.35
CA GLY A 372 -9.80 6.18 -9.87
C GLY A 372 -9.03 7.43 -10.28
N VAL A 373 -9.69 8.51 -10.70
CA VAL A 373 -9.05 9.80 -10.97
C VAL A 373 -8.42 10.36 -9.70
N GLU A 374 -7.11 10.61 -9.72
CA GLU A 374 -6.39 11.04 -8.51
C GLU A 374 -6.45 12.54 -8.26
N LYS A 375 -6.47 13.38 -9.31
CA LYS A 375 -6.36 14.84 -9.17
C LYS A 375 -7.65 15.55 -9.58
N ILE A 376 -8.35 16.10 -8.59
CA ILE A 376 -9.61 16.82 -8.77
C ILE A 376 -9.51 18.20 -8.12
N THR A 377 -9.73 19.27 -8.88
CA THR A 377 -9.76 20.64 -8.35
C THR A 377 -11.15 21.24 -8.55
N PHE A 378 -11.78 21.70 -7.47
CA PHE A 378 -13.05 22.42 -7.51
C PHE A 378 -12.83 23.94 -7.58
N VAL A 379 -13.69 24.62 -8.33
CA VAL A 379 -13.80 26.08 -8.33
C VAL A 379 -15.26 26.46 -8.07
N ASP A 380 -15.52 27.19 -6.99
CA ASP A 380 -16.85 27.70 -6.63
C ASP A 380 -16.71 28.85 -5.64
N SER A 381 -17.44 29.96 -5.85
CA SER A 381 -17.43 31.12 -4.96
C SER A 381 -18.51 31.07 -3.86
N GLY A 382 -19.43 30.12 -3.94
CA GLY A 382 -20.57 30.01 -3.04
C GLY A 382 -20.27 29.32 -1.71
N SER A 383 -21.17 29.53 -0.75
CA SER A 383 -21.20 28.81 0.53
C SER A 383 -22.30 27.75 0.56
N VAL A 384 -22.12 26.72 1.39
CA VAL A 384 -23.12 25.67 1.58
C VAL A 384 -24.34 26.23 2.31
N SER A 385 -25.51 26.16 1.67
CA SER A 385 -26.80 26.56 2.25
C SER A 385 -27.60 25.37 2.78
N TYR A 386 -28.61 25.60 3.62
CA TYR A 386 -29.42 24.55 4.25
C TYR A 386 -30.12 23.60 3.25
N SER A 387 -30.46 24.08 2.05
CA SER A 387 -31.09 23.25 1.02
C SER A 387 -30.08 22.39 0.24
N ASN A 388 -28.78 22.65 0.38
CA ASN A 388 -27.75 22.00 -0.44
C ASN A 388 -27.52 20.52 -0.10
N PRO A 389 -27.35 20.07 1.17
CA PRO A 389 -26.97 18.68 1.47
C PRO A 389 -27.90 17.61 0.89
N ALA A 390 -29.19 17.90 0.76
CA ALA A 390 -30.16 16.96 0.19
C ALA A 390 -29.94 16.69 -1.31
N ARG A 391 -29.26 17.60 -2.03
CA ARG A 391 -29.01 17.52 -3.48
C ARG A 391 -27.52 17.40 -3.82
N GLN A 392 -26.66 17.95 -2.97
CA GLN A 392 -25.22 18.11 -3.19
C GLN A 392 -24.47 17.13 -2.28
N SER A 393 -24.17 15.96 -2.81
CA SER A 393 -23.75 14.76 -2.07
C SER A 393 -22.38 14.83 -1.37
N LEU A 394 -21.68 15.96 -1.42
CA LEU A 394 -20.41 16.18 -0.72
C LEU A 394 -20.57 17.05 0.55
N TYR A 395 -21.78 17.54 0.84
CA TYR A 395 -22.02 18.39 1.99
C TYR A 395 -22.93 17.71 3.00
N THR A 396 -22.74 18.06 4.26
CA THR A 396 -23.56 17.62 5.40
C THR A 396 -24.29 18.81 6.01
N PHE A 397 -25.26 18.52 6.88
CA PHE A 397 -25.93 19.57 7.66
C PHE A 397 -24.94 20.41 8.49
N SER A 398 -23.87 19.80 8.99
CA SER A 398 -22.82 20.51 9.74
C SER A 398 -22.11 21.57 8.89
N ASP A 399 -22.01 21.38 7.57
CA ASP A 399 -21.33 22.35 6.70
C ASP A 399 -22.19 23.60 6.49
N CYS A 400 -23.51 23.45 6.49
CA CYS A 400 -24.46 24.57 6.45
C CYS A 400 -24.35 25.45 7.71
N CYS A 401 -24.30 24.83 8.89
CA CYS A 401 -24.23 25.55 10.16
C CYS A 401 -22.97 26.42 10.30
N LYS A 402 -21.91 26.08 9.58
CA LYS A 402 -20.63 26.82 9.59
C LYS A 402 -20.48 27.79 8.42
N SER A 403 -21.47 27.86 7.53
CA SER A 403 -21.42 28.62 6.27
C SER A 403 -20.15 28.34 5.45
N THR A 404 -19.70 27.09 5.46
CA THR A 404 -18.44 26.68 4.81
C THR A 404 -18.48 26.96 3.31
N SER A 405 -17.37 27.47 2.76
CA SER A 405 -17.22 27.64 1.31
C SER A 405 -17.25 26.28 0.59
N LYS A 406 -18.01 26.20 -0.51
CA LYS A 406 -18.30 24.95 -1.23
C LYS A 406 -17.06 24.25 -1.76
N ALA A 407 -16.20 24.95 -2.48
CA ALA A 407 -15.04 24.34 -3.13
C ALA A 407 -14.08 23.64 -2.14
N PRO A 408 -13.62 24.30 -1.04
CA PRO A 408 -12.81 23.64 -0.03
C PRO A 408 -13.53 22.52 0.73
N ALA A 409 -14.83 22.68 0.99
CA ALA A 409 -15.65 21.64 1.63
C ALA A 409 -15.74 20.37 0.76
N ALA A 410 -16.00 20.53 -0.54
CA ALA A 410 -16.06 19.42 -1.49
C ALA A 410 -14.72 18.67 -1.58
N ALA A 411 -13.61 19.39 -1.64
CA ALA A 411 -12.27 18.79 -1.64
C ALA A 411 -11.98 18.00 -0.35
N SER A 412 -12.43 18.53 0.80
CA SER A 412 -12.29 17.87 2.10
C SER A 412 -13.15 16.61 2.18
N ALA A 413 -14.38 16.67 1.67
CA ALA A 413 -15.28 15.52 1.60
C ALA A 413 -14.71 14.39 0.73
N LEU A 414 -14.10 14.69 -0.42
CA LEU A 414 -13.43 13.67 -1.23
C LEU A 414 -12.28 12.99 -0.48
N LYS A 415 -11.47 13.74 0.29
CA LYS A 415 -10.38 13.17 1.09
C LYS A 415 -10.88 12.28 2.23
N LEU A 416 -12.05 12.57 2.77
CA LEU A 416 -12.71 11.69 3.76
C LEU A 416 -13.20 10.39 3.11
N ILE A 417 -13.68 10.45 1.87
CA ILE A 417 -14.13 9.27 1.12
C ILE A 417 -12.93 8.42 0.69
N HIS A 418 -11.91 9.05 0.12
CA HIS A 418 -10.70 8.38 -0.35
C HIS A 418 -9.44 9.20 0.00
N PRO A 419 -8.70 8.84 1.06
CA PRO A 419 -7.56 9.62 1.53
C PRO A 419 -6.41 9.78 0.51
N GLY A 420 -6.34 8.92 -0.50
CA GLY A 420 -5.33 8.99 -1.56
C GLY A 420 -5.58 10.07 -2.62
N VAL A 421 -6.79 10.67 -2.66
CA VAL A 421 -7.13 11.67 -3.69
C VAL A 421 -6.41 13.00 -3.46
N LEU A 422 -5.83 13.55 -4.52
CA LEU A 422 -5.26 14.89 -4.58
C LEU A 422 -6.37 15.92 -4.88
N ALA A 423 -7.28 16.10 -3.93
CA ALA A 423 -8.37 17.07 -4.05
C ALA A 423 -8.00 18.47 -3.55
N ARG A 424 -8.36 19.52 -4.32
CA ARG A 424 -8.22 20.94 -3.95
C ARG A 424 -9.49 21.72 -4.25
N GLY A 425 -9.71 22.81 -3.52
CA GLY A 425 -10.85 23.70 -3.73
C GLY A 425 -10.38 25.15 -3.71
N GLU A 426 -10.71 25.89 -4.76
CA GLU A 426 -10.36 27.31 -4.92
C GLU A 426 -11.66 28.14 -4.90
N ILE A 427 -11.68 29.19 -4.08
CA ILE A 427 -12.82 30.09 -3.97
C ILE A 427 -12.61 31.20 -5.00
N ILE A 428 -13.25 31.08 -6.16
CA ILE A 428 -13.08 32.00 -7.29
C ILE A 428 -14.45 32.26 -7.91
N ARG A 429 -14.75 33.53 -8.21
CA ARG A 429 -15.95 33.90 -8.96
C ARG A 429 -15.63 33.96 -10.45
N ILE A 430 -16.42 33.26 -11.26
CA ILE A 430 -16.24 33.27 -12.71
C ILE A 430 -16.87 34.56 -13.27
N SER A 431 -16.05 35.41 -13.89
CA SER A 431 -16.50 36.64 -14.55
C SER A 431 -17.38 36.33 -15.76
N MET A 432 -18.49 37.06 -15.89
CA MET A 432 -19.52 36.83 -16.91
C MET A 432 -19.57 38.01 -17.89
N PRO A 433 -19.79 37.77 -19.20
CA PRO A 433 -20.00 38.84 -20.18
C PRO A 433 -21.15 39.79 -19.79
N GLY A 434 -21.00 41.09 -19.99
CA GLY A 434 -22.02 42.09 -19.71
C GLY A 434 -22.27 42.39 -18.22
N HIS A 435 -21.43 41.91 -17.30
CA HIS A 435 -21.49 42.22 -15.87
C HIS A 435 -20.28 43.08 -15.45
N SER A 436 -20.54 44.25 -14.87
CA SER A 436 -19.51 45.19 -14.39
C SER A 436 -18.73 44.71 -13.16
N GLU A 437 -19.20 43.66 -12.47
CA GLU A 437 -18.53 43.05 -11.32
C GLU A 437 -17.61 41.89 -11.76
N TYR A 438 -16.44 42.22 -12.32
CA TYR A 438 -15.39 41.24 -12.65
C TYR A 438 -14.10 41.50 -11.85
N ASP A 439 -13.35 40.44 -11.55
CA ASP A 439 -12.02 40.53 -10.94
C ASP A 439 -10.98 39.87 -11.88
N MET A 440 -10.01 40.65 -12.34
CA MET A 440 -8.96 40.15 -13.23
C MET A 440 -8.03 39.14 -12.53
N ASN A 441 -7.85 39.22 -11.21
CA ASN A 441 -7.05 38.24 -10.47
C ASN A 441 -7.71 36.85 -10.51
N ASP A 442 -9.03 36.81 -10.32
CA ASP A 442 -9.83 35.59 -10.44
C ASP A 442 -9.75 35.01 -11.86
N VAL A 443 -9.80 35.87 -12.88
CA VAL A 443 -9.66 35.46 -14.29
C VAL A 443 -8.28 34.88 -14.57
N HIS A 444 -7.21 35.53 -14.09
CA HIS A 444 -5.84 35.01 -14.22
C HIS A 444 -5.68 33.66 -13.50
N ARG A 445 -6.29 33.52 -12.32
CA ARG A 445 -6.27 32.28 -11.54
C ARG A 445 -6.99 31.14 -12.25
N ILE A 446 -8.21 31.37 -12.77
CA ILE A 446 -8.94 30.39 -13.59
C ILE A 446 -8.14 30.02 -14.84
N THR A 447 -7.52 30.99 -15.50
CA THR A 447 -6.67 30.76 -16.67
C THR A 447 -5.50 29.81 -16.34
N GLN A 448 -4.82 30.02 -15.21
CA GLN A 448 -3.76 29.12 -14.74
C GLN A 448 -4.29 27.71 -14.42
N LEU A 449 -5.47 27.62 -13.80
CA LEU A 449 -6.10 26.34 -13.49
C LEU A 449 -6.45 25.58 -14.78
N VAL A 450 -7.07 26.23 -15.77
CA VAL A 450 -7.37 25.61 -17.07
C VAL A 450 -6.10 25.12 -17.76
N LYS A 451 -5.02 25.91 -17.77
CA LYS A 451 -3.73 25.51 -18.36
C LYS A 451 -3.10 24.29 -17.66
N SER A 452 -3.21 24.21 -16.34
CA SER A 452 -2.56 23.18 -15.51
C SER A 452 -3.35 21.87 -15.33
N HIS A 453 -4.55 21.78 -15.91
CA HIS A 453 -5.39 20.59 -15.91
C HIS A 453 -5.57 20.03 -17.33
N ASP A 454 -5.86 18.74 -17.43
CA ASP A 454 -6.04 18.05 -18.71
C ASP A 454 -7.48 18.17 -19.21
N VAL A 455 -8.42 18.10 -18.26
CA VAL A 455 -9.86 18.07 -18.52
C VAL A 455 -10.55 19.15 -17.68
N VAL A 456 -11.49 19.87 -18.29
CA VAL A 456 -12.30 20.89 -17.62
C VAL A 456 -13.79 20.56 -17.77
N PHE A 457 -14.48 20.41 -16.64
CA PHE A 457 -15.93 20.31 -16.62
C PHE A 457 -16.56 21.67 -16.34
N LEU A 458 -17.50 22.08 -17.20
CA LEU A 458 -18.27 23.31 -17.06
C LEU A 458 -19.62 22.95 -16.44
N LEU A 459 -19.72 23.10 -15.13
CA LEU A 459 -20.83 22.66 -14.27
C LEU A 459 -21.50 23.83 -13.55
N THR A 460 -21.34 25.04 -14.11
CA THR A 460 -21.94 26.26 -13.58
C THR A 460 -23.45 26.29 -13.83
N ASP A 461 -24.12 27.22 -13.18
CA ASP A 461 -25.58 27.31 -13.10
C ASP A 461 -26.21 28.27 -14.10
N SER A 462 -25.40 28.95 -14.92
CA SER A 462 -25.87 29.91 -15.92
C SER A 462 -25.13 29.77 -17.24
N ARG A 463 -25.72 30.28 -18.32
CA ARG A 463 -25.08 30.27 -19.64
C ARG A 463 -23.87 31.22 -19.69
N GLU A 464 -23.97 32.38 -19.07
CA GLU A 464 -22.97 33.45 -19.12
C GLU A 464 -21.67 33.01 -18.43
N SER A 465 -21.80 32.33 -17.29
CA SER A 465 -20.67 31.77 -16.53
C SER A 465 -19.91 30.67 -17.27
N ARG A 466 -20.47 30.09 -18.34
CA ARG A 466 -19.80 29.11 -19.20
C ARG A 466 -18.94 29.74 -20.29
N TRP A 467 -19.14 31.03 -20.61
CA TRP A 467 -18.47 31.68 -21.74
C TRP A 467 -16.95 31.74 -21.55
N LEU A 468 -16.48 32.31 -20.44
CA LEU A 468 -15.05 32.45 -20.18
C LEU A 468 -14.34 31.09 -20.14
N PRO A 469 -14.81 30.07 -19.41
CA PRO A 469 -14.24 28.73 -19.48
C PRO A 469 -14.19 28.13 -20.89
N THR A 470 -15.25 28.32 -21.69
CA THR A 470 -15.30 27.81 -23.07
C THR A 470 -14.24 28.45 -23.95
N LEU A 471 -14.08 29.78 -23.84
CA LEU A 471 -13.02 30.53 -24.52
C LEU A 471 -11.63 29.99 -24.13
N LEU A 472 -11.36 29.87 -22.83
CA LEU A 472 -10.06 29.43 -22.32
C LEU A 472 -9.73 28.01 -22.77
N CYS A 473 -10.69 27.07 -22.68
CA CYS A 473 -10.49 25.70 -23.14
C CYS A 473 -10.24 25.62 -24.65
N SER A 474 -10.96 26.44 -25.43
CA SER A 474 -10.74 26.53 -26.89
C SER A 474 -9.36 27.10 -27.21
N ALA A 475 -8.94 28.16 -26.53
CA ALA A 475 -7.66 28.83 -26.76
C ALA A 475 -6.46 27.94 -26.36
N PHE A 476 -6.59 27.17 -25.28
CA PHE A 476 -5.52 26.30 -24.79
C PHE A 476 -5.67 24.82 -25.19
N LYS A 477 -6.55 24.52 -26.16
CA LYS A 477 -6.80 23.18 -26.71
C LYS A 477 -7.04 22.13 -25.60
N LYS A 478 -7.88 22.45 -24.62
CA LYS A 478 -8.22 21.56 -23.49
C LYS A 478 -9.47 20.74 -23.77
N ILE A 479 -9.52 19.51 -23.24
CA ILE A 479 -10.74 18.71 -23.24
C ILE A 479 -11.74 19.39 -22.32
N ALA A 480 -12.85 19.85 -22.88
CA ALA A 480 -13.92 20.49 -22.11
C ALA A 480 -15.24 19.73 -22.27
N ILE A 481 -15.92 19.49 -21.16
CA ILE A 481 -17.25 18.87 -21.12
C ILE A 481 -18.21 19.82 -20.39
N THR A 482 -19.21 20.31 -21.11
CA THR A 482 -20.30 21.08 -20.52
C THR A 482 -21.43 20.15 -20.14
N ILE A 483 -21.92 20.30 -18.92
CA ILE A 483 -23.16 19.67 -18.46
C ILE A 483 -24.12 20.78 -18.03
N ALA A 484 -25.30 20.78 -18.62
CA ALA A 484 -26.37 21.74 -18.37
C ALA A 484 -27.67 21.01 -18.04
N LEU A 485 -28.50 21.62 -17.20
CA LEU A 485 -29.74 21.03 -16.73
C LEU A 485 -30.91 21.97 -17.04
N GLY A 486 -32.01 21.38 -17.49
CA GLY A 486 -33.36 21.95 -17.41
C GLY A 486 -34.15 21.24 -16.31
N TYR A 487 -35.44 21.57 -16.19
CA TYR A 487 -36.32 20.95 -15.19
C TYR A 487 -36.34 19.41 -15.29
N GLU A 488 -36.51 18.89 -16.50
CA GLU A 488 -36.62 17.45 -16.80
C GLU A 488 -35.71 16.98 -17.94
N SER A 489 -34.81 17.84 -18.39
CA SER A 489 -33.87 17.56 -19.48
C SER A 489 -32.45 17.91 -19.08
N TYR A 490 -31.48 17.37 -19.83
CA TYR A 490 -30.07 17.72 -19.67
C TYR A 490 -29.36 17.76 -21.01
N VAL A 491 -28.27 18.53 -21.07
CA VAL A 491 -27.35 18.57 -22.20
C VAL A 491 -25.95 18.25 -21.71
N ILE A 492 -25.29 17.31 -22.38
CA ILE A 492 -23.88 16.98 -22.18
C ILE A 492 -23.19 17.20 -23.51
N LEU A 493 -22.16 18.04 -23.55
CA LEU A 493 -21.46 18.39 -24.78
C LEU A 493 -19.96 18.39 -24.53
N ARG A 494 -19.20 17.65 -25.35
CA ARG A 494 -17.73 17.77 -25.39
C ARG A 494 -17.33 18.76 -26.46
N HIS A 495 -16.44 19.68 -26.15
CA HIS A 495 -16.06 20.75 -27.07
C HIS A 495 -15.02 20.24 -28.07
N GLY A 496 -15.11 20.68 -29.32
CA GLY A 496 -14.14 20.30 -30.36
C GLY A 496 -12.77 20.95 -30.18
N ILE A 497 -11.72 20.14 -30.27
CA ILE A 497 -10.33 20.61 -30.35
C ILE A 497 -9.91 20.62 -31.83
N PRO A 498 -9.31 21.71 -32.35
CA PRO A 498 -8.82 21.73 -33.72
C PRO A 498 -7.66 20.75 -33.92
N SER A 499 -7.72 19.99 -35.00
CA SER A 499 -6.58 19.22 -35.55
C SER A 499 -5.81 20.10 -36.52
N ASP A 500 -4.49 19.86 -36.64
CA ASP A 500 -3.67 20.50 -37.67
C ASP A 500 -3.91 19.88 -39.08
N GLU A 501 -4.57 18.71 -39.14
CA GLU A 501 -4.83 17.95 -40.37
C GLU A 501 -6.25 18.13 -40.94
N THR A 502 -7.23 18.56 -40.13
CA THR A 502 -8.63 18.69 -40.56
C THR A 502 -9.13 20.11 -40.35
N GLU A 503 -9.66 20.73 -41.40
CA GLU A 503 -10.19 22.11 -41.35
C GLU A 503 -11.45 22.25 -40.46
N THR A 504 -12.14 21.16 -40.14
CA THR A 504 -13.39 21.18 -39.37
C THR A 504 -13.22 20.57 -37.99
N LYS A 505 -13.64 21.30 -36.94
CA LYS A 505 -13.71 20.82 -35.55
C LYS A 505 -15.16 20.78 -35.08
N LEU A 506 -15.43 20.01 -34.04
CA LEU A 506 -16.76 19.98 -33.39
C LEU A 506 -17.09 21.32 -32.74
N GLY A 507 -18.39 21.63 -32.65
CA GLY A 507 -18.89 22.83 -32.02
C GLY A 507 -18.58 22.92 -30.52
N CYS A 508 -18.64 24.13 -29.99
CA CYS A 508 -18.72 24.35 -28.55
C CYS A 508 -20.18 24.58 -28.13
N TYR A 509 -20.39 24.78 -26.83
CA TYR A 509 -21.71 25.08 -26.27
C TYR A 509 -22.43 26.25 -26.96
N PHE A 510 -21.68 27.26 -27.39
CA PHE A 510 -22.19 28.49 -28.02
C PHE A 510 -22.27 28.42 -29.55
N CYS A 511 -21.98 27.29 -30.20
CA CYS A 511 -22.11 27.17 -31.66
C CYS A 511 -23.54 26.92 -32.14
N ASN A 512 -24.42 26.48 -31.26
CA ASN A 512 -25.76 25.99 -31.62
C ASN A 512 -26.89 26.96 -31.26
N ASP A 513 -26.55 28.21 -30.94
CA ASP A 513 -27.53 29.26 -30.60
C ASP A 513 -27.01 30.61 -31.15
N VAL A 514 -27.88 31.35 -31.84
CA VAL A 514 -27.54 32.56 -32.61
C VAL A 514 -27.53 33.82 -31.72
N VAL A 515 -27.95 33.72 -30.46
CA VAL A 515 -28.07 34.87 -29.55
C VAL A 515 -26.87 34.99 -28.61
N ALA A 516 -26.39 36.21 -28.38
CA ALA A 516 -25.34 36.54 -27.42
C ALA A 516 -25.71 36.16 -25.98
N PRO A 517 -24.77 35.74 -25.11
CA PRO A 517 -24.99 35.56 -23.68
C PRO A 517 -25.21 36.94 -23.07
N GLY A 518 -26.48 37.28 -22.89
CA GLY A 518 -26.90 38.48 -22.20
C GLY A 518 -27.45 38.20 -20.80
N ASN A 519 -27.89 39.26 -20.11
CA ASN A 519 -28.49 39.14 -18.78
C ASN A 519 -29.81 38.35 -18.88
N SER A 520 -29.73 37.03 -18.77
CA SER A 520 -30.82 36.09 -19.01
C SER A 520 -31.70 35.86 -17.79
N GLN A 521 -31.76 36.78 -16.82
CA GLN A 521 -32.58 36.61 -15.61
C GLN A 521 -34.10 36.67 -15.86
N THR A 522 -34.54 36.87 -17.12
CA THR A 522 -35.95 36.82 -17.53
C THR A 522 -36.12 35.88 -18.75
N ASP A 523 -36.95 34.84 -18.59
CA ASP A 523 -37.64 34.06 -19.65
C ASP A 523 -36.99 32.86 -20.40
N ARG A 524 -36.16 31.98 -19.78
CA ARG A 524 -35.86 30.64 -20.37
C ARG A 524 -35.72 29.52 -19.33
N THR A 525 -36.14 28.28 -19.64
CA THR A 525 -36.17 27.13 -18.70
C THR A 525 -34.93 26.23 -18.70
N LEU A 526 -34.09 26.27 -19.74
CA LEU A 526 -32.81 25.57 -19.81
C LEU A 526 -31.71 26.52 -19.34
N ASP A 527 -30.84 26.08 -18.42
CA ASP A 527 -29.80 26.91 -17.77
C ASP A 527 -30.27 28.01 -16.80
N GLN A 528 -31.56 28.09 -16.45
CA GLN A 528 -32.00 28.91 -15.31
C GLN A 528 -32.19 28.06 -14.05
N GLN A 529 -31.54 28.50 -12.96
CA GLN A 529 -31.72 28.03 -11.58
C GLN A 529 -31.71 26.49 -11.43
N CYS A 530 -30.51 25.89 -11.33
CA CYS A 530 -30.31 24.46 -11.05
C CYS A 530 -31.03 23.93 -9.78
N THR A 531 -31.60 24.81 -8.95
CA THR A 531 -32.44 24.52 -7.79
C THR A 531 -33.81 23.92 -8.15
N VAL A 532 -34.38 24.25 -9.32
CA VAL A 532 -35.71 23.77 -9.74
C VAL A 532 -35.56 22.71 -10.83
N THR A 533 -34.85 21.63 -10.49
CA THR A 533 -34.67 20.45 -11.36
C THR A 533 -35.20 19.20 -10.67
N ARG A 534 -35.75 18.26 -11.46
CA ARG A 534 -36.10 16.92 -10.93
C ARG A 534 -34.83 16.29 -10.36
N PRO A 535 -34.82 15.83 -9.09
CA PRO A 535 -33.58 15.44 -8.40
C PRO A 535 -32.72 14.37 -9.10
N GLY A 536 -33.32 13.50 -9.92
CA GLY A 536 -32.59 12.47 -10.65
C GLY A 536 -31.78 12.98 -11.86
N VAL A 537 -32.18 14.11 -12.44
CA VAL A 537 -31.61 14.66 -13.69
C VAL A 537 -30.10 14.90 -13.55
N SER A 538 -29.68 15.52 -12.45
CA SER A 538 -28.28 15.85 -12.21
C SER A 538 -27.38 14.62 -12.10
N ASN A 539 -27.87 13.54 -11.51
CA ASN A 539 -27.09 12.33 -11.32
C ASN A 539 -26.94 11.57 -12.63
N ILE A 540 -28.01 11.47 -13.40
CA ILE A 540 -27.97 10.87 -14.75
C ILE A 540 -27.01 11.66 -15.64
N ALA A 541 -27.16 12.99 -15.69
CA ALA A 541 -26.32 13.84 -16.51
C ALA A 541 -24.85 13.78 -16.11
N ALA A 542 -24.55 13.81 -14.80
CA ALA A 542 -23.20 13.70 -14.29
C ALA A 542 -22.55 12.34 -14.62
N SER A 543 -23.28 11.23 -14.42
CA SER A 543 -22.80 9.89 -14.74
C SER A 543 -22.47 9.75 -16.23
N ILE A 544 -23.39 10.14 -17.11
CA ILE A 544 -23.16 10.08 -18.56
C ILE A 544 -21.99 10.98 -18.96
N GLY A 545 -21.85 12.18 -18.37
CA GLY A 545 -20.73 13.08 -18.64
C GLY A 545 -19.37 12.50 -18.22
N VAL A 546 -19.31 11.78 -17.10
CA VAL A 546 -18.11 11.06 -16.67
C VAL A 546 -17.81 9.89 -17.60
N GLU A 547 -18.81 9.07 -17.95
CA GLU A 547 -18.62 7.95 -18.90
C GLU A 547 -18.17 8.44 -20.28
N LEU A 548 -18.69 9.57 -20.75
CA LEU A 548 -18.25 10.22 -21.98
C LEU A 548 -16.77 10.60 -21.90
N LEU A 549 -16.33 11.18 -20.78
CA LEU A 549 -14.91 11.48 -20.57
C LEU A 549 -14.06 10.21 -20.60
N VAL A 550 -14.44 9.21 -19.82
CA VAL A 550 -13.66 7.98 -19.68
C VAL A 550 -13.52 7.30 -21.04
N SER A 551 -14.60 7.20 -21.81
CA SER A 551 -14.60 6.69 -23.18
C SER A 551 -13.73 7.54 -24.11
N LEU A 552 -13.79 8.87 -24.01
CA LEU A 552 -12.96 9.78 -24.80
C LEU A 552 -11.46 9.62 -24.52
N LEU A 553 -11.07 9.42 -23.25
CA LEU A 553 -9.68 9.22 -22.86
C LEU A 553 -9.07 7.91 -23.40
N GLN A 554 -9.91 6.92 -23.73
CA GLN A 554 -9.47 5.68 -24.35
C GLN A 554 -9.17 5.82 -25.85
N HIS A 555 -9.67 6.87 -26.50
CA HIS A 555 -9.40 7.12 -27.91
C HIS A 555 -8.02 7.75 -28.10
N SER A 556 -7.28 7.36 -29.16
CA SER A 556 -5.92 7.89 -29.42
C SER A 556 -5.91 9.41 -29.56
N GLU A 557 -6.88 9.93 -30.33
CA GLU A 557 -7.01 11.37 -30.63
C GLU A 557 -7.71 12.18 -29.51
N LYS A 558 -8.23 11.51 -28.46
CA LYS A 558 -8.93 12.15 -27.33
C LYS A 558 -9.91 13.23 -27.80
N GLY A 559 -9.73 14.49 -27.38
CA GLY A 559 -10.65 15.59 -27.70
C GLY A 559 -10.68 16.04 -29.17
N ILE A 560 -9.77 15.54 -30.02
CA ILE A 560 -9.80 15.78 -31.48
C ILE A 560 -10.77 14.82 -32.18
N ALA A 561 -11.10 13.68 -31.55
CA ALA A 561 -11.95 12.65 -32.13
C ALA A 561 -13.33 13.19 -32.59
N THR A 562 -13.84 12.64 -33.69
CA THR A 562 -15.11 13.04 -34.31
C THR A 562 -16.30 12.52 -33.52
N GLY A 563 -17.48 13.12 -33.73
CA GLY A 563 -18.71 12.73 -33.01
C GLY A 563 -19.22 11.31 -33.33
N SER A 564 -18.69 10.68 -34.37
CA SER A 564 -19.03 9.31 -34.79
C SER A 564 -18.04 8.25 -34.31
N ASP A 565 -16.90 8.66 -33.75
CA ASP A 565 -15.84 7.74 -33.34
C ASP A 565 -16.26 6.86 -32.16
N THR A 566 -15.49 5.79 -31.94
CA THR A 566 -15.71 4.83 -30.88
C THR A 566 -14.41 4.47 -30.18
N SER A 567 -14.48 4.18 -28.89
CA SER A 567 -13.39 3.65 -28.08
C SER A 567 -13.67 2.21 -27.64
N CYS A 568 -12.79 1.61 -26.84
CA CYS A 568 -13.06 0.33 -26.20
C CYS A 568 -14.29 0.38 -25.26
N LEU A 569 -14.77 1.56 -24.86
CA LEU A 569 -15.98 1.71 -24.03
C LEU A 569 -17.23 2.12 -24.83
N GLY A 570 -17.15 2.12 -26.16
CA GLY A 570 -18.28 2.42 -27.04
C GLY A 570 -18.21 3.81 -27.69
N LYS A 571 -19.36 4.40 -28.01
CA LYS A 571 -19.43 5.67 -28.76
C LYS A 571 -18.89 6.85 -27.94
N ILE A 572 -18.28 7.81 -28.64
CA ILE A 572 -17.84 9.10 -28.08
C ILE A 572 -18.58 10.26 -28.75
N PRO A 573 -19.91 10.37 -28.52
CA PRO A 573 -20.75 11.38 -29.17
C PRO A 573 -20.28 12.80 -28.87
N HIS A 574 -20.61 13.73 -29.76
CA HIS A 574 -20.35 15.16 -29.57
C HIS A 574 -21.28 15.76 -28.49
N SER A 575 -22.60 15.55 -28.65
CA SER A 575 -23.62 16.07 -27.74
C SER A 575 -24.67 14.99 -27.45
N ILE A 576 -25.11 14.94 -26.19
CA ILE A 576 -26.16 14.06 -25.69
C ILE A 576 -27.22 14.96 -25.05
N ARG A 577 -28.46 14.87 -25.54
CA ARG A 577 -29.63 15.52 -24.92
C ARG A 577 -30.54 14.46 -24.35
N GLY A 578 -30.79 14.52 -23.05
CA GLY A 578 -31.68 13.57 -22.39
C GLY A 578 -32.98 14.22 -21.94
N PHE A 579 -34.07 13.47 -21.99
CA PHE A 579 -35.40 13.88 -21.55
C PHE A 579 -35.96 12.83 -20.59
N ILE A 580 -36.18 13.19 -19.33
CA ILE A 580 -36.60 12.26 -18.27
C ILE A 580 -38.09 11.94 -18.34
N ALA A 581 -38.90 12.78 -18.97
CA ALA A 581 -40.32 12.48 -19.21
C ALA A 581 -40.46 11.20 -20.05
N ASP A 582 -39.70 11.13 -21.14
CA ASP A 582 -39.78 10.04 -22.13
C ASP A 582 -38.68 8.99 -21.97
N PHE A 583 -37.74 9.20 -21.04
CA PHE A 583 -36.54 8.37 -20.85
C PHE A 583 -35.69 8.23 -22.12
N GLU A 584 -35.64 9.28 -22.94
CA GLU A 584 -34.94 9.30 -24.22
C GLU A 584 -33.58 10.01 -24.14
N ASN A 585 -32.61 9.53 -24.93
CA ASN A 585 -31.35 10.22 -25.20
C ASN A 585 -31.16 10.42 -26.71
N ILE A 586 -31.01 11.67 -27.12
CA ILE A 586 -30.76 12.07 -28.50
C ILE A 586 -29.27 12.43 -28.65
N LEU A 587 -28.60 11.81 -29.61
CA LEU A 587 -27.21 12.11 -29.95
C LEU A 587 -27.17 13.12 -31.09
N LEU A 588 -26.48 14.24 -30.88
CA LEU A 588 -26.35 15.30 -31.88
C LEU A 588 -24.87 15.58 -32.16
N CYS A 589 -24.58 15.90 -33.41
CA CYS A 589 -23.25 16.32 -33.85
C CYS A 589 -23.40 17.64 -34.61
N THR A 590 -22.64 18.66 -34.23
CA THR A 590 -22.66 19.95 -34.90
C THR A 590 -21.24 20.44 -35.13
N PRO A 591 -20.94 20.99 -36.33
CA PRO A 591 -19.63 21.56 -36.61
C PRO A 591 -19.45 22.87 -35.86
N ALA A 592 -18.20 23.30 -35.69
CA ALA A 592 -17.91 24.63 -35.17
C ALA A 592 -18.43 25.72 -36.10
N PHE A 593 -19.11 26.69 -35.50
CA PHE A 593 -19.65 27.84 -36.20
C PHE A 593 -18.59 28.94 -36.31
N ASN A 594 -18.34 29.43 -37.53
CA ASN A 594 -17.28 30.40 -37.83
C ASN A 594 -17.50 31.76 -37.13
N GLN A 595 -18.75 32.13 -36.87
CA GLN A 595 -19.13 33.35 -36.16
C GLN A 595 -19.44 33.09 -34.67
N CYS A 596 -19.03 31.94 -34.12
CA CYS A 596 -19.26 31.66 -32.70
C CYS A 596 -18.53 32.69 -31.80
N ILE A 597 -19.28 33.30 -30.89
CA ILE A 597 -18.79 34.25 -29.87
C ILE A 597 -17.77 33.71 -28.86
N ALA A 598 -17.49 32.40 -28.86
CA ALA A 598 -16.61 31.77 -27.88
C ALA A 598 -15.42 31.05 -28.53
N CYS A 599 -15.66 30.27 -29.59
CA CYS A 599 -14.62 29.42 -30.18
C CYS A 599 -14.27 29.74 -31.65
N SER A 600 -14.79 30.84 -32.20
CA SER A 600 -14.46 31.29 -33.57
C SER A 600 -12.99 31.68 -33.69
N PRO A 601 -12.40 31.56 -34.90
CA PRO A 601 -11.01 31.97 -35.12
C PRO A 601 -10.74 33.44 -34.74
N ILE A 602 -11.70 34.34 -35.00
CA ILE A 602 -11.55 35.77 -34.70
C ILE A 602 -11.51 36.03 -33.19
N VAL A 603 -12.42 35.42 -32.43
CA VAL A 603 -12.45 35.56 -30.96
C VAL A 603 -11.19 35.00 -30.32
N ILE A 604 -10.74 33.82 -30.77
CA ILE A 604 -9.52 33.20 -30.25
C ILE A 604 -8.29 34.05 -30.58
N LYS A 605 -8.23 34.62 -31.79
CA LYS A 605 -7.13 35.49 -32.21
C LYS A 605 -7.07 36.76 -31.35
N GLU A 606 -8.19 37.46 -31.14
CA GLU A 606 -8.23 38.66 -30.30
C GLU A 606 -7.80 38.36 -28.86
N TYR A 607 -8.30 37.27 -28.26
CA TYR A 607 -7.90 36.86 -26.91
C TYR A 607 -6.40 36.55 -26.80
N LEU A 608 -5.80 35.91 -27.81
CA LEU A 608 -4.37 35.57 -27.80
C LEU A 608 -3.47 36.79 -28.07
N GLN A 609 -3.98 37.84 -28.71
CA GLN A 609 -3.22 39.07 -29.00
C GLN A 609 -3.18 40.02 -27.81
N ASP A 610 -4.32 40.25 -27.15
CA ASP A 610 -4.43 41.11 -25.96
C ASP A 610 -5.47 40.53 -24.99
N SER A 611 -5.04 39.59 -24.14
CA SER A 611 -5.97 38.85 -23.27
C SER A 611 -6.76 39.76 -22.34
N ASP A 612 -6.08 40.67 -21.65
CA ASP A 612 -6.68 41.50 -20.60
C ASP A 612 -7.55 42.60 -21.20
N GLY A 613 -7.07 43.29 -22.25
CA GLY A 613 -7.85 44.32 -22.93
C GLY A 613 -9.06 43.76 -23.66
N PHE A 614 -8.97 42.57 -24.27
CA PHE A 614 -10.10 41.88 -24.86
C PHE A 614 -11.16 41.53 -23.81
N LEU A 615 -10.75 40.88 -22.71
CA LEU A 615 -11.69 40.44 -21.67
C LEU A 615 -12.40 41.61 -20.98
N GLN A 616 -11.70 42.71 -20.72
CA GLN A 616 -12.31 43.93 -20.17
C GLN A 616 -13.43 44.47 -21.07
N LYS A 617 -13.21 44.50 -22.39
CA LYS A 617 -14.25 44.92 -23.35
C LYS A 617 -15.46 43.99 -23.28
N VAL A 618 -15.25 42.67 -23.23
CA VAL A 618 -16.33 41.68 -23.15
C VAL A 618 -17.15 41.80 -21.86
N PHE A 619 -16.49 42.01 -20.71
CA PHE A 619 -17.20 42.14 -19.44
C PHE A 619 -17.99 43.45 -19.34
N CYS A 620 -17.47 44.53 -19.93
CA CYS A 620 -18.11 45.85 -19.90
C CYS A 620 -19.18 46.07 -20.98
N ASP A 621 -19.10 45.41 -22.13
CA ASP A 621 -20.01 45.60 -23.26
C ASP A 621 -20.54 44.27 -23.83
N ILE A 622 -21.82 44.03 -23.59
CA ILE A 622 -22.57 42.87 -24.07
C ILE A 622 -22.64 42.78 -25.61
N LYS A 623 -22.55 43.92 -26.30
CA LYS A 623 -22.62 43.98 -27.77
C LYS A 623 -21.27 43.77 -28.44
N TYR A 624 -20.18 43.79 -27.68
CA TYR A 624 -18.84 43.66 -28.23
C TYR A 624 -18.62 42.32 -28.94
N LEU A 625 -19.04 41.19 -28.35
CA LEU A 625 -18.89 39.86 -28.94
C LEU A 625 -19.73 39.67 -30.23
N PRO A 626 -21.04 40.02 -30.26
CA PRO A 626 -21.82 39.98 -31.50
C PRO A 626 -21.25 40.84 -32.62
N ASN A 627 -20.78 42.05 -32.29
CA ASN A 627 -20.18 42.95 -33.27
C ASN A 627 -18.86 42.40 -33.82
N LEU A 628 -18.00 41.86 -32.94
CA LEU A 628 -16.73 41.26 -33.33
C LEU A 628 -16.93 40.05 -34.26
N THR A 629 -17.96 39.27 -34.02
CA THR A 629 -18.27 38.05 -34.80
C THR A 629 -19.20 38.29 -35.99
N ALA A 630 -19.61 39.54 -36.21
CA ALA A 630 -20.62 39.93 -37.20
C ALA A 630 -22.00 39.26 -37.02
N LEU A 631 -22.32 38.76 -35.82
CA LEU A 631 -23.64 38.22 -35.51
C LEU A 631 -24.71 39.31 -35.44
N SER A 632 -24.34 40.54 -35.09
CA SER A 632 -25.27 41.68 -35.11
C SER A 632 -25.84 41.98 -36.50
N GLN A 633 -25.19 41.51 -37.58
CA GLN A 633 -25.72 41.62 -38.94
C GLN A 633 -26.83 40.60 -39.22
N TYR A 634 -26.88 39.48 -38.49
CA TYR A 634 -27.91 38.45 -38.62
C TYR A 634 -29.15 38.77 -37.76
N GLU A 635 -28.95 39.37 -36.57
CA GLU A 635 -30.06 39.84 -35.72
C GLU A 635 -30.92 40.89 -36.46
N LEU A 636 -30.30 41.76 -37.28
CA LEU A 636 -31.00 42.74 -38.11
C LEU A 636 -31.78 42.12 -39.29
N ILE A 637 -31.39 40.93 -39.75
CA ILE A 637 -32.07 40.24 -40.87
C ILE A 637 -33.31 39.49 -40.37
N ASP A 638 -33.29 38.94 -39.15
CA ASP A 638 -34.48 38.35 -38.52
C ASP A 638 -35.55 39.41 -38.21
N ASP A 639 -35.13 40.62 -37.76
CA ASP A 639 -36.05 41.75 -37.56
C ASP A 639 -36.66 42.28 -38.88
N GLU A 640 -35.98 42.13 -40.03
CA GLU A 640 -36.53 42.47 -41.36
C GLU A 640 -37.42 41.36 -41.96
N LEU A 641 -37.42 40.16 -41.38
CA LEU A 641 -38.19 38.98 -41.82
C LEU A 641 -39.45 38.74 -40.99
N GLU A 642 -39.95 39.73 -40.25
CA GLU A 642 -41.31 39.70 -39.72
C GLU A 642 -42.30 39.47 -40.88
N PHE A 643 -42.78 38.23 -41.00
CA PHE A 643 -43.91 37.88 -41.85
C PHE A 643 -45.05 38.83 -41.51
N PRO A 644 -45.71 39.47 -42.50
CA PRO A 644 -46.81 40.37 -42.21
C PRO A 644 -47.87 39.59 -41.42
N GLU A 645 -48.21 40.10 -40.24
CA GLU A 645 -49.33 39.62 -39.44
C GLU A 645 -50.54 39.49 -40.37
N MET A 646 -50.99 38.26 -40.63
CA MET A 646 -52.32 38.06 -41.18
C MET A 646 -53.31 38.55 -40.14
N SER A 647 -53.95 39.69 -40.43
CA SER A 647 -55.04 40.23 -39.61
C SER A 647 -56.18 39.23 -39.51
N ASP A 648 -56.71 39.03 -38.31
CA ASP A 648 -57.85 38.17 -37.95
C ASP A 648 -59.22 38.57 -38.57
N GLU A 649 -59.24 39.26 -39.73
CA GLU A 649 -60.49 39.65 -40.42
C GLU A 649 -60.86 38.74 -41.61
N ASP A 650 -60.04 37.75 -41.99
CA ASP A 650 -60.33 36.85 -43.12
C ASP A 650 -60.89 35.46 -42.73
N CYS A 651 -61.56 35.37 -41.58
CA CYS A 651 -62.37 34.20 -41.21
C CYS A 651 -63.74 34.62 -40.66
N SER A 652 -64.63 35.04 -41.56
CA SER A 652 -66.07 35.07 -41.36
C SER A 652 -66.77 34.08 -42.28
#